data_AF-A0A4Q8XVF0-F1
#
_entry.id   AF-A0A4Q8XVF0-F1
#
_cell.length_a   1.000
_cell.length_b   1.000
_cell.length_c   1.000
_cell.angle_alpha   90.00
_cell.angle_beta   90.00
_cell.angle_gamma   90.00
#
_symmetry.space_group_name_H-M   'P 1'
#
loop_
_entity.id
_entity.type
_entity.pdbx_description
1 polymer ?
#
loop_
_entity_poly.entity_id
_entity_poly.type
_entity_poly.pdbx_seq_one_letter_code
_entity_poly.pdbx_strand_id
1 'polypeptide(L)'
;MAADLRFLAARISAEINARPEQAKAAIELLDEGSTVPFIARYRKEVTGGLDDTQLRNLAERLVYLRELEARRDAIVESITGQGKMTDELMTKVAGAETKAELEDLYLPYKPKRRTRAEIARERGLGPLAETILAERAREPAVLAEGFVTADVPDVKTALEGARDIIAEGIAENADLLGRLRAHMRQAALLKAKVVDGKQAAGEKFSDYFDHSERWATAPGHRALAMLRGWNEEVLTLTIEADAETASPNKPVERMIVAAYEIGTSRPGDRWLLEVASWTWRVKLSMSLSLDLMRELRERAEEEAIHVFARNLKDLLLAAPAGSRATMGLDPGIRTGVKVAVVDGTGKVVATSTVYPFQPRNDVRGAQVELASLIRKHNVELISIGNGTGSRETEKLVADMLAELPAPKPTKVIVSEAGASVYSASATAAAEFPDLDVSLRGAVSIARRLQDPLAELVKIEPKSIGVGQYQHDVDQQKLSRSLDAVVEDAVNAVGVDLNTASAPLLSRVSGLGPSIADAIVRHRDSEGRFETRKDLLKVARLGGRTFEQCAGFLRIPNGKEPLDSSSVHPEAYGVAKKIVAACGRDLRALMGDSAVLKSVDPRQFIDEKFGLPTVRDIIAELEKPGRDPRPSFKTATFAEGVNEISDLKPGMVLEGTVTNVAAFGAFVDIGVHQDGLVHVSQLADRFVKDPHEVVKAGDVVKVRVVEVDAKRKRIALSMKRDDGSSAPPPRGDSRANQGSRPQNERRPAAQKPESQGAFGAALAEAMKRK
;
A
#
# COMPACT_ATOMS: atom_id res chain seq x y z
N MET A 1 -23.90 -18.42 15.96
CA MET A 1 -23.79 -19.39 14.86
C MET A 1 -22.31 -19.49 14.52
N ALA A 2 -21.66 -20.64 14.77
CA ALA A 2 -20.28 -20.81 14.28
C ALA A 2 -20.28 -20.51 12.77
N ALA A 3 -19.44 -19.56 12.33
CA ALA A 3 -19.49 -19.04 10.98
C ALA A 3 -19.46 -20.20 9.98
N ASP A 4 -20.52 -20.38 9.19
CA ASP A 4 -20.59 -21.46 8.22
C ASP A 4 -19.47 -21.26 7.20
N LEU A 5 -18.49 -22.16 7.23
CA LEU A 5 -17.34 -22.14 6.35
C LEU A 5 -17.76 -22.05 4.86
N ARG A 6 -18.90 -22.64 4.50
CA ARG A 6 -19.43 -22.58 3.12
C ARG A 6 -19.83 -21.15 2.75
N PHE A 7 -20.47 -20.43 3.67
CA PHE A 7 -20.88 -19.04 3.45
C PHE A 7 -19.65 -18.13 3.33
N LEU A 8 -18.68 -18.27 4.24
CA LEU A 8 -17.42 -17.53 4.18
C LEU A 8 -16.69 -17.78 2.86
N ALA A 9 -16.55 -19.05 2.47
CA ALA A 9 -15.88 -19.44 1.23
C ALA A 9 -16.59 -18.87 -0.01
N ALA A 10 -17.93 -18.93 -0.07
CA ALA A 10 -18.69 -18.39 -1.18
C ALA A 10 -18.46 -16.87 -1.33
N ARG A 11 -18.53 -16.13 -0.22
CA ARG A 11 -18.31 -14.68 -0.21
C ARG A 11 -16.91 -14.30 -0.65
N ILE A 12 -15.88 -14.92 -0.06
CA ILE A 12 -14.48 -14.64 -0.39
C ILE A 12 -14.18 -15.02 -1.84
N SER A 13 -14.71 -16.15 -2.32
CA SER A 13 -14.44 -16.63 -3.68
C SER A 13 -14.88 -15.63 -4.76
N ALA A 14 -15.99 -14.93 -4.55
CA ALA A 14 -16.45 -13.88 -5.44
C ALA A 14 -15.49 -12.66 -5.47
N GLU A 15 -14.91 -12.31 -4.32
CA GLU A 15 -14.00 -11.18 -4.18
C GLU A 15 -12.62 -11.45 -4.80
N ILE A 16 -12.13 -12.70 -4.75
CA ILE A 16 -10.82 -13.10 -5.30
C ILE A 16 -10.90 -13.73 -6.71
N ASN A 17 -12.07 -13.72 -7.33
CA ASN A 17 -12.35 -14.37 -8.63
C ASN A 17 -11.92 -15.85 -8.66
N ALA A 18 -12.41 -16.63 -7.69
CA ALA A 18 -12.19 -18.06 -7.56
C ALA A 18 -13.52 -18.81 -7.40
N ARG A 19 -13.47 -20.15 -7.44
CA ARG A 19 -14.64 -20.98 -7.12
C ARG A 19 -14.77 -21.18 -5.60
N PRO A 20 -15.99 -21.32 -5.05
CA PRO A 20 -16.20 -21.54 -3.62
C PRO A 20 -15.43 -22.74 -3.05
N GLU A 21 -15.27 -23.81 -3.82
CA GLU A 21 -14.53 -25.00 -3.39
C GLU A 21 -13.04 -24.71 -3.22
N GLN A 22 -12.48 -23.85 -4.07
CA GLN A 22 -11.06 -23.43 -3.98
C GLN A 22 -10.82 -22.59 -2.73
N ALA A 23 -11.71 -21.62 -2.48
CA ALA A 23 -11.63 -20.79 -1.28
C ALA A 23 -11.81 -21.63 -0.01
N LYS A 24 -12.77 -22.55 -0.01
CA LYS A 24 -12.99 -23.47 1.12
C LYS A 24 -11.74 -24.29 1.42
N ALA A 25 -11.14 -24.92 0.42
CA ALA A 25 -9.95 -25.75 0.59
C ALA A 25 -8.74 -24.92 1.09
N ALA A 26 -8.59 -23.69 0.60
CA ALA A 26 -7.55 -22.78 1.10
C ALA A 26 -7.79 -22.38 2.58
N ILE A 27 -9.03 -22.11 2.98
CA ILE A 27 -9.37 -21.80 4.38
C ILE A 27 -9.05 -22.99 5.29
N GLU A 28 -9.42 -24.22 4.88
CA GLU A 28 -9.11 -25.44 5.65
C GLU A 28 -7.58 -25.59 5.83
N LEU A 29 -6.79 -25.38 4.79
CA LEU A 29 -5.32 -25.43 4.87
C LEU A 29 -4.74 -24.35 5.80
N LEU A 30 -5.29 -23.14 5.80
CA LEU A 30 -4.88 -22.06 6.70
C LEU A 30 -5.24 -22.36 8.16
N ASP A 31 -6.43 -22.91 8.40
CA ASP A 31 -6.88 -23.32 9.74
C ASP A 31 -6.04 -24.48 10.30
N GLU A 32 -5.54 -25.37 9.43
CA GLU A 32 -4.53 -26.39 9.77
C GLU A 32 -3.12 -25.81 10.00
N GLY A 33 -2.95 -24.49 9.89
CA GLY A 33 -1.68 -23.80 10.11
C GLY A 33 -0.69 -23.88 8.96
N SER A 34 -1.15 -24.17 7.73
CA SER A 34 -0.31 -24.01 6.54
C SER A 34 -0.09 -22.53 6.24
N THR A 35 1.11 -22.16 5.78
CA THR A 35 1.40 -20.77 5.41
C THR A 35 0.93 -20.47 3.97
N VAL A 36 0.75 -19.18 3.66
CA VAL A 36 0.40 -18.75 2.29
C VAL A 36 1.46 -19.20 1.26
N PRO A 37 2.78 -18.96 1.46
CA PRO A 37 3.79 -19.40 0.49
C PRO A 37 3.78 -20.93 0.29
N PHE A 38 3.55 -21.69 1.36
CA PHE A 38 3.46 -23.15 1.27
C PHE A 38 2.27 -23.60 0.44
N ILE A 39 1.08 -23.03 0.69
CA ILE A 39 -0.14 -23.36 -0.05
C ILE A 39 0.03 -23.01 -1.54
N ALA A 40 0.50 -21.80 -1.84
CA ALA A 40 0.66 -21.30 -3.20
C ALA A 40 1.63 -22.17 -4.02
N ARG A 41 2.67 -22.71 -3.39
CA ARG A 41 3.71 -23.51 -4.07
C ARG A 41 3.39 -24.99 -4.11
N TYR A 42 2.97 -25.60 -2.99
CA TYR A 42 2.92 -27.06 -2.82
C TYR A 42 1.51 -27.64 -2.66
N ARG A 43 0.46 -26.81 -2.66
CA ARG A 43 -0.95 -27.27 -2.55
C ARG A 43 -1.82 -26.77 -3.70
N LYS A 44 -1.22 -26.54 -4.87
CA LYS A 44 -1.91 -26.04 -6.08
C LYS A 44 -3.05 -26.95 -6.51
N GLU A 45 -2.91 -28.25 -6.38
CA GLU A 45 -3.94 -29.23 -6.72
C GLU A 45 -5.16 -29.07 -5.82
N VAL A 46 -4.94 -28.90 -4.52
CA VAL A 46 -5.98 -28.78 -3.49
C VAL A 46 -6.76 -27.48 -3.67
N THR A 47 -6.06 -26.38 -3.96
CA THR A 47 -6.69 -25.06 -4.14
C THR A 47 -7.13 -24.79 -5.59
N GLY A 48 -6.84 -25.69 -6.53
CA GLY A 48 -7.05 -25.45 -7.96
C GLY A 48 -6.18 -24.32 -8.52
N GLY A 49 -5.02 -24.05 -7.93
CA GLY A 49 -4.01 -23.14 -8.43
C GLY A 49 -4.18 -21.68 -8.01
N LEU A 50 -4.73 -21.42 -6.82
CA LEU A 50 -4.74 -20.06 -6.27
C LEU A 50 -3.31 -19.54 -6.10
N ASP A 51 -3.05 -18.32 -6.57
CA ASP A 51 -1.75 -17.67 -6.45
C ASP A 51 -1.56 -16.95 -5.10
N ASP A 52 -0.35 -16.44 -4.84
CA ASP A 52 -0.01 -15.72 -3.61
C ASP A 52 -0.95 -14.53 -3.36
N THR A 53 -1.31 -13.77 -4.40
CA THR A 53 -2.15 -12.58 -4.25
C THR A 53 -3.57 -12.97 -3.85
N GLN A 54 -4.13 -13.99 -4.49
CA GLN A 54 -5.45 -14.52 -4.15
C GLN A 54 -5.48 -15.08 -2.72
N LEU A 55 -4.44 -15.81 -2.32
CA LEU A 55 -4.34 -16.39 -0.97
C LEU A 55 -4.13 -15.34 0.12
N ARG A 56 -3.36 -14.28 -0.14
CA ARG A 56 -3.20 -13.14 0.79
C ARG A 56 -4.52 -12.41 0.99
N ASN A 57 -5.22 -12.07 -0.11
CA ASN A 57 -6.53 -11.44 -0.05
C ASN A 57 -7.56 -12.33 0.67
N LEU A 58 -7.54 -13.64 0.41
CA LEU A 58 -8.38 -14.61 1.11
C LEU A 58 -8.10 -14.61 2.62
N ALA A 59 -6.84 -14.67 3.03
CA ALA A 59 -6.45 -14.71 4.44
C ALA A 59 -6.87 -13.44 5.19
N GLU A 60 -6.66 -12.27 4.60
CA GLU A 60 -7.12 -10.99 5.18
C GLU A 60 -8.65 -10.94 5.29
N ARG A 61 -9.35 -11.31 4.22
CA ARG A 61 -10.79 -11.27 4.19
C ARG A 61 -11.43 -12.26 5.16
N LEU A 62 -10.84 -13.44 5.30
CA LEU A 62 -11.26 -14.45 6.25
C LEU A 62 -11.27 -13.90 7.69
N VAL A 63 -10.24 -13.17 8.09
CA VAL A 63 -10.17 -12.54 9.42
C VAL A 63 -11.31 -11.54 9.60
N TYR A 64 -11.49 -10.61 8.65
CA TYR A 64 -12.58 -9.63 8.73
C TYR A 64 -13.96 -10.27 8.85
N LEU A 65 -14.25 -11.27 8.01
CA LEU A 65 -15.57 -11.90 7.99
C LEU A 65 -15.81 -12.72 9.27
N ARG A 66 -14.79 -13.37 9.82
CA ARG A 66 -14.89 -14.03 11.14
C ARG A 66 -15.21 -13.04 12.24
N GLU A 67 -14.59 -11.87 12.25
CA GLU A 67 -14.91 -10.80 13.21
C GLU A 67 -16.33 -10.26 13.02
N LEU A 68 -16.79 -10.14 11.77
CA LEU A 68 -18.17 -9.72 11.47
C LEU A 68 -19.18 -10.73 12.02
N GLU A 69 -18.99 -12.03 11.78
CA GLU A 69 -19.88 -13.08 12.28
C GLU A 69 -19.86 -13.19 13.81
N ALA A 70 -18.68 -13.09 14.44
CA ALA A 70 -18.58 -13.05 15.89
C ALA A 70 -19.31 -11.84 16.49
N ARG A 71 -19.24 -10.68 15.82
CA ARG A 71 -19.98 -9.48 16.22
C ARG A 71 -21.49 -9.64 16.01
N ARG A 72 -21.91 -10.30 14.92
CA ARG A 72 -23.31 -10.61 14.61
C ARG A 72 -23.91 -11.45 15.73
N ASP A 73 -23.22 -12.50 16.13
CA ASP A 73 -23.64 -13.37 17.24
C ASP A 73 -23.82 -12.60 18.55
N ALA A 74 -22.85 -11.78 18.93
CA ALA A 74 -22.93 -10.97 20.15
C ALA A 74 -24.12 -9.99 20.14
N ILE A 75 -24.45 -9.43 18.98
CA ILE A 75 -25.60 -8.52 18.81
C ILE A 75 -26.92 -9.29 18.91
N VAL A 76 -27.02 -10.45 18.27
CA VAL A 76 -28.19 -11.33 18.38
C VAL A 76 -28.42 -11.72 19.84
N GLU A 77 -27.37 -12.13 20.56
CA GLU A 77 -27.45 -12.48 21.98
C GLU A 77 -27.92 -11.31 22.84
N SER A 78 -27.34 -10.12 22.65
CA SER A 78 -27.71 -8.91 23.40
C SER A 78 -29.17 -8.50 23.20
N ILE A 79 -29.66 -8.51 21.95
CA ILE A 79 -31.05 -8.12 21.64
C ILE A 79 -32.03 -9.19 22.14
N THR A 80 -31.67 -10.47 22.02
CA THR A 80 -32.49 -11.59 22.51
C THR A 80 -32.59 -11.58 24.03
N GLY A 81 -31.49 -11.31 24.74
CA GLY A 81 -31.47 -11.18 26.20
C GLY A 81 -32.34 -10.03 26.73
N GLN A 82 -32.62 -9.02 25.91
CA GLN A 82 -33.56 -7.94 26.22
C GLN A 82 -35.02 -8.27 25.90
N GLY A 83 -35.31 -9.44 25.30
CA GLY A 83 -36.65 -9.83 24.86
C GLY A 83 -37.18 -8.98 23.68
N LYS A 84 -36.28 -8.35 22.91
CA LYS A 84 -36.63 -7.42 21.83
C LYS A 84 -36.37 -7.97 20.42
N MET A 85 -35.88 -9.21 20.31
CA MET A 85 -35.61 -9.83 19.02
C MET A 85 -36.91 -10.24 18.33
N THR A 86 -37.19 -9.68 17.16
CA THR A 86 -38.32 -10.05 16.29
C THR A 86 -37.81 -10.84 15.08
N ASP A 87 -38.70 -11.60 14.41
CA ASP A 87 -38.33 -12.36 13.20
C ASP A 87 -37.85 -11.45 12.07
N GLU A 88 -38.45 -10.25 11.93
CA GLU A 88 -38.00 -9.25 10.95
C GLU A 88 -36.59 -8.75 11.28
N LEU A 89 -36.32 -8.41 12.55
CA LEU A 89 -35.02 -7.93 12.98
C LEU A 89 -33.94 -9.01 12.85
N MET A 90 -34.27 -10.26 13.20
CA MET A 90 -33.38 -11.40 13.02
C MET A 90 -33.01 -11.57 11.54
N THR A 91 -33.97 -11.43 10.64
CA THR A 91 -33.74 -11.47 9.18
C THR A 91 -32.81 -10.33 8.74
N LYS A 92 -33.05 -9.09 9.19
CA LYS A 92 -32.19 -7.94 8.88
C LYS A 92 -30.76 -8.12 9.42
N VAL A 93 -30.63 -8.58 10.67
CA VAL A 93 -29.33 -8.85 11.31
C VAL A 93 -28.59 -9.98 10.61
N ALA A 94 -29.28 -11.03 10.15
CA ALA A 94 -28.68 -12.11 9.36
C ALA A 94 -28.27 -11.66 7.95
N GLY A 95 -29.00 -10.70 7.35
CA GLY A 95 -28.71 -10.14 6.04
C GLY A 95 -27.64 -9.05 6.01
N ALA A 96 -27.25 -8.48 7.16
CA ALA A 96 -26.26 -7.41 7.23
C ALA A 96 -24.91 -7.85 6.64
N GLU A 97 -24.38 -7.08 5.69
CA GLU A 97 -23.16 -7.42 4.97
C GLU A 97 -21.93 -6.75 5.57
N THR A 98 -22.11 -5.64 6.28
CA THR A 98 -21.02 -4.84 6.84
C THR A 98 -21.14 -4.66 8.35
N LYS A 99 -20.01 -4.41 9.02
CA LYS A 99 -19.99 -4.06 10.46
C LYS A 99 -20.81 -2.80 10.75
N ALA A 100 -20.87 -1.85 9.82
CA ALA A 100 -21.62 -0.61 9.98
C ALA A 100 -23.13 -0.84 9.99
N GLU A 101 -23.66 -1.59 9.01
CA GLU A 101 -25.09 -1.96 8.97
C GLU A 101 -25.50 -2.73 10.22
N LEU A 102 -24.63 -3.62 10.68
CA LEU A 102 -24.86 -4.41 11.88
C LEU A 102 -24.92 -3.53 13.15
N GLU A 103 -24.02 -2.54 13.27
CA GLU A 103 -24.08 -1.56 14.38
C GLU A 103 -25.30 -0.64 14.28
N ASP A 104 -25.72 -0.24 13.07
CA ASP A 104 -26.92 0.58 12.86
C ASP A 104 -28.18 -0.16 13.35
N LEU A 105 -28.31 -1.45 13.00
CA LEU A 105 -29.40 -2.31 13.49
C LEU A 105 -29.36 -2.52 15.01
N TYR A 106 -28.17 -2.51 15.60
CA TYR A 106 -28.00 -2.67 17.04
C TYR A 106 -28.23 -1.38 17.83
N LEU A 107 -28.15 -0.21 17.19
CA LEU A 107 -28.16 1.09 17.86
C LEU A 107 -29.36 1.32 18.83
N PRO A 108 -30.61 0.92 18.50
CA PRO A 108 -31.75 1.05 19.41
C PRO A 108 -31.66 0.20 20.68
N TYR A 109 -30.86 -0.87 20.66
CA TYR A 109 -30.76 -1.88 21.70
C TYR A 109 -29.45 -1.79 22.49
N LYS A 110 -28.51 -0.99 22.02
CA LYS A 110 -27.23 -0.77 22.67
C LYS A 110 -27.47 -0.09 24.02
N PRO A 111 -26.86 -0.55 25.13
CA PRO A 111 -26.96 0.13 26.41
C PRO A 111 -26.48 1.58 26.31
N LYS A 112 -27.31 2.55 26.75
CA LYS A 112 -27.02 3.99 26.62
C LYS A 112 -26.75 4.62 27.99
N ARG A 113 -26.00 5.72 27.95
CA ARG A 113 -25.95 6.66 29.08
C ARG A 113 -27.22 7.49 29.06
N ARG A 114 -27.71 7.88 30.25
CA ARG A 114 -28.90 8.72 30.46
C ARG A 114 -28.99 9.90 29.47
N THR A 115 -29.68 9.71 28.34
CA THR A 115 -29.79 10.71 27.25
C THR A 115 -30.86 11.75 27.56
N ARG A 116 -30.90 12.86 26.81
CA ARG A 116 -32.01 13.83 26.93
C ARG A 116 -33.37 13.19 26.60
N ALA A 117 -33.39 12.26 25.64
CA ALA A 117 -34.60 11.51 25.30
C ALA A 117 -35.01 10.54 26.42
N GLU A 118 -34.06 9.85 27.06
CA GLU A 118 -34.34 9.00 28.23
C GLU A 118 -34.87 9.83 29.41
N ILE A 119 -34.25 10.98 29.70
CA ILE A 119 -34.75 11.91 30.73
C ILE A 119 -36.17 12.38 30.40
N ALA A 120 -36.46 12.68 29.13
CA ALA A 120 -37.80 13.06 28.70
C ALA A 120 -38.81 11.91 28.87
N ARG A 121 -38.43 10.66 28.56
CA ARG A 121 -39.28 9.47 28.79
C ARG A 121 -39.53 9.25 30.28
N GLU A 122 -38.52 9.37 31.13
CA GLU A 122 -38.64 9.27 32.60
C GLU A 122 -39.59 10.34 33.16
N ARG A 123 -39.64 11.52 32.55
CA ARG A 123 -40.59 12.61 32.88
C ARG A 123 -41.98 12.43 32.26
N GLY A 124 -42.26 11.28 31.63
CA GLY A 124 -43.57 10.98 31.07
C GLY A 124 -43.88 11.62 29.72
N LEU A 125 -42.88 12.11 28.98
CA LEU A 125 -43.07 12.76 27.67
C LEU A 125 -43.11 11.77 26.48
N GLY A 126 -42.95 10.47 26.73
CA GLY A 126 -43.09 9.42 25.70
C GLY A 126 -44.44 9.46 24.98
N PRO A 127 -45.57 9.41 25.70
CA PRO A 127 -46.90 9.47 25.09
C PRO A 127 -47.16 10.77 24.31
N LEU A 128 -46.58 11.90 24.71
CA LEU A 128 -46.68 13.15 23.95
C LEU A 128 -46.02 13.03 22.57
N ALA A 129 -44.81 12.46 22.51
CA ALA A 129 -44.10 12.22 21.26
C ALA A 129 -44.88 11.30 20.32
N GLU A 130 -45.43 10.20 20.85
CA GLU A 130 -46.26 9.26 20.09
C GLU A 130 -47.54 9.92 19.57
N THR A 131 -48.21 10.71 20.41
CA THR A 131 -49.45 11.42 20.03
C THR A 131 -49.19 12.45 18.94
N ILE A 132 -48.09 13.20 18.99
CA ILE A 132 -47.73 14.16 17.93
C ILE A 132 -47.49 13.45 16.59
N LEU A 133 -46.84 12.27 16.61
CA LEU A 133 -46.59 11.49 15.39
C LEU A 133 -47.88 10.93 14.78
N ALA A 134 -48.84 10.52 15.62
CA ALA A 134 -50.12 9.95 15.20
C ALA A 134 -51.17 11.01 14.80
N GLU A 135 -51.35 12.06 15.60
CA GLU A 135 -52.43 13.05 15.48
C GLU A 135 -51.95 14.37 14.84
N ARG A 136 -51.37 14.28 13.64
CA ARG A 136 -50.69 15.42 12.99
C ARG A 136 -51.58 16.61 12.65
N ALA A 137 -52.91 16.44 12.67
CA ALA A 137 -53.88 17.52 12.46
C ALA A 137 -54.00 18.48 13.65
N ARG A 138 -53.62 18.04 14.85
CA ARG A 138 -53.67 18.85 16.07
C ARG A 138 -52.39 19.66 16.24
N GLU A 139 -52.51 20.78 16.92
CA GLU A 139 -51.38 21.64 17.23
C GLU A 139 -50.55 21.01 18.38
N PRO A 140 -49.24 20.77 18.18
CA PRO A 140 -48.38 20.15 19.20
C PRO A 140 -48.36 20.92 20.53
N ALA A 141 -48.46 22.25 20.49
CA ALA A 141 -48.51 23.07 21.71
C ALA A 141 -49.72 22.74 22.58
N VAL A 142 -50.89 22.53 21.97
CA VAL A 142 -52.13 22.13 22.68
C VAL A 142 -52.02 20.72 23.23
N LEU A 143 -51.41 19.80 22.47
CA LEU A 143 -51.13 18.44 22.97
C LEU A 143 -50.21 18.46 24.20
N ALA A 144 -49.20 19.33 24.19
CA ALA A 144 -48.19 19.44 25.23
C ALA A 144 -48.71 20.08 26.53
N GLU A 145 -49.80 20.84 26.51
CA GLU A 145 -50.44 21.38 27.72
C GLU A 145 -50.82 20.28 28.72
N GLY A 146 -51.26 19.12 28.22
CA GLY A 146 -51.62 17.96 29.05
C GLY A 146 -50.44 17.26 29.73
N PHE A 147 -49.20 17.64 29.42
CA PHE A 147 -47.96 17.04 29.93
C PHE A 147 -47.14 17.99 30.81
N VAL A 148 -47.68 19.18 31.12
CA VAL A 148 -47.05 20.12 32.06
C VAL A 148 -47.18 19.56 33.48
N THR A 149 -46.05 19.42 34.17
CA THR A 149 -45.95 18.85 35.52
C THR A 149 -44.91 19.62 36.34
N ALA A 150 -44.70 19.27 37.60
CA ALA A 150 -43.61 19.85 38.39
C ALA A 150 -42.22 19.62 37.76
N ASP A 151 -42.02 18.49 37.09
CA ASP A 151 -40.76 18.11 36.41
C ASP A 151 -40.68 18.60 34.96
N VAL A 152 -41.79 19.12 34.42
CA VAL A 152 -41.93 19.68 33.07
C VAL A 152 -42.66 21.03 33.19
N PRO A 153 -41.94 22.13 33.48
CA PRO A 153 -42.51 23.37 34.00
C PRO A 153 -43.35 24.17 32.99
N ASP A 154 -43.17 23.93 31.69
CA ASP A 154 -43.88 24.64 30.63
C ASP A 154 -44.03 23.80 29.36
N VAL A 155 -44.92 24.25 28.47
CA VAL A 155 -45.19 23.65 27.15
C VAL A 155 -43.92 23.55 26.30
N LYS A 156 -43.02 24.53 26.42
CA LYS A 156 -41.76 24.54 25.68
C LYS A 156 -40.88 23.36 26.08
N THR A 157 -40.73 23.09 27.38
CA THR A 157 -39.95 21.98 27.92
C THR A 157 -40.57 20.64 27.52
N ALA A 158 -41.90 20.54 27.51
CA ALA A 158 -42.62 19.36 27.04
C ALA A 158 -42.32 19.08 25.55
N LEU A 159 -42.40 20.10 24.69
CA LEU A 159 -42.09 19.99 23.26
C LEU A 159 -40.60 19.72 23.00
N GLU A 160 -39.68 20.31 23.75
CA GLU A 160 -38.25 20.01 23.63
C GLU A 160 -37.93 18.56 24.01
N GLY A 161 -38.57 18.04 25.07
CA GLY A 161 -38.46 16.63 25.43
C GLY A 161 -39.05 15.69 24.37
N ALA A 162 -40.24 16.01 23.83
CA ALA A 162 -40.84 15.27 22.73
C ALA A 162 -39.96 15.30 21.47
N ARG A 163 -39.37 16.46 21.12
CA ARG A 163 -38.40 16.59 20.02
C ARG A 163 -37.21 15.69 20.26
N ASP A 164 -36.63 15.69 21.45
CA ASP A 164 -35.43 14.88 21.74
C ASP A 164 -35.72 13.37 21.63
N ILE A 165 -36.92 12.92 22.03
CA ILE A 165 -37.41 11.54 21.85
C ILE A 165 -37.55 11.19 20.37
N ILE A 166 -38.24 12.02 19.59
CA ILE A 166 -38.45 11.80 18.14
C ILE A 166 -37.12 11.84 17.39
N ALA A 167 -36.25 12.79 17.73
CA ALA A 167 -34.92 12.94 17.13
C ALA A 167 -34.01 11.74 17.42
N GLU A 168 -34.13 11.11 18.60
CA GLU A 168 -33.46 9.85 18.89
C GLU A 168 -33.99 8.71 18.01
N GLY A 169 -35.31 8.56 17.87
CA GLY A 169 -35.90 7.57 16.96
C GLY A 169 -35.47 7.76 15.50
N ILE A 170 -35.45 9.01 15.01
CA ILE A 170 -34.93 9.35 13.68
C ILE A 170 -33.46 8.97 13.53
N ALA A 171 -32.63 9.29 14.52
CA ALA A 171 -31.19 9.03 14.50
C ALA A 171 -30.83 7.54 14.62
N GLU A 172 -31.76 6.69 15.04
CA GLU A 172 -31.54 5.26 15.26
C GLU A 172 -32.26 4.37 14.23
N ASN A 173 -32.90 4.98 13.24
CA ASN A 173 -33.53 4.26 12.15
C ASN A 173 -32.45 3.77 11.15
N ALA A 174 -32.11 2.48 11.23
CA ALA A 174 -31.07 1.86 10.40
C ALA A 174 -31.30 2.04 8.88
N ASP A 175 -32.54 1.87 8.41
CA ASP A 175 -32.89 2.01 6.98
C ASP A 175 -32.72 3.46 6.49
N LEU A 176 -32.98 4.45 7.36
CA LEU A 176 -32.73 5.86 7.08
C LEU A 176 -31.22 6.18 7.11
N LEU A 177 -30.49 5.70 8.12
CA LEU A 177 -29.04 5.90 8.23
C LEU A 177 -28.31 5.35 7.00
N GLY A 178 -28.65 4.13 6.57
CA GLY A 178 -28.09 3.51 5.38
C GLY A 178 -28.32 4.36 4.11
N ARG A 179 -29.56 4.85 3.92
CA ARG A 179 -29.89 5.73 2.77
C ARG A 179 -29.16 7.06 2.84
N LEU A 180 -29.13 7.73 3.99
CA LEU A 180 -28.42 9.00 4.17
C LEU A 180 -26.92 8.85 3.93
N ARG A 181 -26.30 7.78 4.48
CA ARG A 181 -24.89 7.45 4.26
C ARG A 181 -24.62 7.22 2.77
N ALA A 182 -25.44 6.43 2.08
CA ALA A 182 -25.31 6.20 0.65
C ALA A 182 -25.41 7.49 -0.18
N HIS A 183 -26.35 8.38 0.16
CA HIS A 183 -26.49 9.68 -0.49
C HIS A 183 -25.25 10.57 -0.26
N MET A 184 -24.79 10.68 0.99
CA MET A 184 -23.59 11.46 1.31
C MET A 184 -22.34 10.91 0.61
N ARG A 185 -22.18 9.59 0.53
CA ARG A 185 -21.06 8.97 -0.20
C ARG A 185 -21.01 9.40 -1.66
N GLN A 186 -22.15 9.66 -2.29
CA GLN A 186 -22.23 10.08 -3.70
C GLN A 186 -22.10 11.59 -3.89
N ALA A 187 -22.73 12.38 -3.01
CA ALA A 187 -22.96 13.80 -3.25
C ALA A 187 -22.19 14.76 -2.32
N ALA A 188 -21.59 14.28 -1.22
CA ALA A 188 -20.92 15.16 -0.27
C ALA A 188 -19.61 15.72 -0.81
N LEU A 189 -19.30 16.96 -0.40
CA LEU A 189 -18.02 17.59 -0.65
C LEU A 189 -17.13 17.46 0.59
N LEU A 190 -15.90 17.03 0.38
CA LEU A 190 -14.81 17.18 1.34
C LEU A 190 -14.21 18.57 1.15
N LYS A 191 -14.08 19.32 2.23
CA LYS A 191 -13.57 20.70 2.21
C LYS A 191 -12.47 20.87 3.23
N ALA A 192 -11.34 21.40 2.77
CA ALA A 192 -10.19 21.75 3.57
C ALA A 192 -10.03 23.27 3.62
N LYS A 193 -9.81 23.80 4.82
CA LYS A 193 -9.49 25.21 5.02
C LYS A 193 -8.36 25.40 6.01
N VAL A 194 -7.46 26.33 5.73
CA VAL A 194 -6.41 26.72 6.66
C VAL A 194 -7.02 27.35 7.92
N VAL A 195 -6.45 27.02 9.07
CA VAL A 195 -6.75 27.68 10.33
C VAL A 195 -6.14 29.08 10.31
N ASP A 196 -6.94 30.09 10.68
CA ASP A 196 -6.50 31.48 10.71
C ASP A 196 -5.21 31.65 11.53
N GLY A 197 -4.19 32.27 10.92
CA GLY A 197 -2.87 32.49 11.54
C GLY A 197 -1.84 31.39 11.29
N LYS A 198 -2.21 30.25 10.69
CA LYS A 198 -1.30 29.13 10.41
C LYS A 198 -0.79 29.05 8.97
N GLN A 199 -1.02 30.07 8.14
CA GLN A 199 -0.62 30.07 6.71
C GLN A 199 0.88 29.90 6.51
N ALA A 200 1.72 30.59 7.29
CA ALA A 200 3.17 30.50 7.15
C ALA A 200 3.73 29.15 7.64
N ALA A 201 3.27 28.68 8.81
CA ALA A 201 3.66 27.37 9.36
C ALA A 201 3.17 26.20 8.48
N GLY A 202 2.06 26.42 7.79
CA GLY A 202 1.37 25.44 6.94
C GLY A 202 1.76 25.46 5.48
N GLU A 203 2.83 26.14 5.05
CA GLU A 203 3.15 26.36 3.62
C GLU A 203 3.16 25.06 2.79
N LYS A 204 3.59 23.94 3.39
CA LYS A 204 3.58 22.60 2.77
C LYS A 204 2.18 22.06 2.43
N PHE A 205 1.13 22.63 3.02
CA PHE A 205 -0.29 22.30 2.77
C PHE A 205 -1.01 23.41 1.99
N SER A 206 -0.28 24.36 1.38
CA SER A 206 -0.87 25.52 0.68
C SER A 206 -1.85 25.13 -0.43
N ASP A 207 -1.64 24.01 -1.11
CA ASP A 207 -2.57 23.43 -2.10
C ASP A 207 -3.96 23.13 -1.51
N TYR A 208 -4.09 23.06 -0.17
CA TYR A 208 -5.31 22.70 0.57
C TYR A 208 -5.86 23.82 1.47
N PHE A 209 -5.34 25.05 1.37
CA PHE A 209 -5.77 26.16 2.23
C PHE A 209 -7.21 26.63 2.01
N ASP A 210 -7.74 26.45 0.80
CA ASP A 210 -9.17 26.61 0.48
C ASP A 210 -9.50 25.64 -0.66
N HIS A 211 -9.58 24.36 -0.32
CA HIS A 211 -9.78 23.28 -1.28
C HIS A 211 -11.11 22.58 -1.05
N SER A 212 -11.78 22.21 -2.14
CA SER A 212 -13.01 21.44 -2.09
C SER A 212 -13.04 20.42 -3.22
N GLU A 213 -13.39 19.18 -2.89
CA GLU A 213 -13.55 18.10 -3.85
C GLU A 213 -14.66 17.14 -3.45
N ARG A 214 -15.17 16.37 -4.41
CA ARG A 214 -16.18 15.33 -4.14
C ARG A 214 -15.57 14.23 -3.27
N TRP A 215 -16.23 13.91 -2.16
CA TRP A 215 -15.79 12.85 -1.23
C TRP A 215 -15.65 11.50 -1.94
N ALA A 216 -16.61 11.18 -2.83
CA ALA A 216 -16.67 9.92 -3.57
C ALA A 216 -15.37 9.63 -4.34
N THR A 217 -14.82 10.67 -4.99
CA THR A 217 -13.70 10.58 -5.93
C THR A 217 -12.41 11.16 -5.37
N ALA A 218 -12.36 11.48 -4.07
CA ALA A 218 -11.18 12.03 -3.43
C ALA A 218 -10.04 10.98 -3.42
N PRO A 219 -8.90 11.22 -4.10
CA PRO A 219 -7.78 10.29 -4.13
C PRO A 219 -7.14 10.09 -2.76
N GLY A 220 -6.69 8.87 -2.46
CA GLY A 220 -6.13 8.52 -1.15
C GLY A 220 -4.97 9.42 -0.71
N HIS A 221 -4.02 9.70 -1.61
CA HIS A 221 -2.88 10.57 -1.30
C HIS A 221 -3.27 12.00 -0.91
N ARG A 222 -4.31 12.58 -1.53
CA ARG A 222 -4.81 13.92 -1.15
C ARG A 222 -5.56 13.86 0.18
N ALA A 223 -6.35 12.81 0.39
CA ALA A 223 -7.03 12.59 1.67
C ALA A 223 -6.03 12.48 2.82
N LEU A 224 -4.95 11.71 2.68
CA LEU A 224 -3.88 11.60 3.68
C LEU A 224 -3.16 12.93 3.90
N ALA A 225 -2.84 13.69 2.85
CA ALA A 225 -2.22 15.01 2.98
C ALA A 225 -3.13 15.99 3.76
N MET A 226 -4.41 16.02 3.45
CA MET A 226 -5.41 16.81 4.17
C MET A 226 -5.58 16.36 5.62
N LEU A 227 -5.67 15.05 5.88
CA LEU A 227 -5.77 14.47 7.24
C LEU A 227 -4.53 14.77 8.06
N ARG A 228 -3.34 14.75 7.46
CA ARG A 228 -2.11 15.15 8.13
C ARG A 228 -2.12 16.64 8.48
N GLY A 229 -2.54 17.51 7.56
CA GLY A 229 -2.71 18.94 7.85
C GLY A 229 -3.73 19.19 8.97
N TRP A 230 -4.77 18.36 9.07
CA TRP A 230 -5.73 18.40 10.17
C TRP A 230 -5.13 17.92 11.50
N ASN A 231 -4.37 16.82 11.51
CA ASN A 231 -3.69 16.30 12.70
C ASN A 231 -2.59 17.25 13.21
N GLU A 232 -1.91 17.95 12.32
CA GLU A 232 -0.95 19.02 12.65
C GLU A 232 -1.64 20.35 13.00
N GLU A 233 -2.97 20.34 13.10
CA GLU A 233 -3.84 21.48 13.43
C GLU A 233 -3.70 22.69 12.48
N VAL A 234 -3.18 22.50 11.26
CA VAL A 234 -3.02 23.55 10.24
C VAL A 234 -4.29 23.71 9.41
N LEU A 235 -4.99 22.60 9.14
CA LEU A 235 -6.21 22.56 8.36
C LEU A 235 -7.42 22.20 9.23
N THR A 236 -8.60 22.64 8.79
CA THR A 236 -9.89 22.12 9.21
C THR A 236 -10.47 21.30 8.06
N LEU A 237 -11.05 20.14 8.38
CA LEU A 237 -11.72 19.28 7.40
C LEU A 237 -13.20 19.16 7.74
N THR A 238 -14.04 19.34 6.73
CA THR A 238 -15.49 19.23 6.86
C THR A 238 -16.06 18.43 5.70
N ILE A 239 -17.09 17.63 5.99
CA ILE A 239 -17.90 16.95 4.98
C ILE A 239 -19.23 17.71 4.90
N GLU A 240 -19.48 18.36 3.77
CA GLU A 240 -20.70 19.13 3.52
C GLU A 240 -21.63 18.32 2.61
N ALA A 241 -22.77 17.87 3.15
CA ALA A 241 -23.83 17.27 2.34
C ALA A 241 -24.59 18.35 1.57
N ASP A 242 -24.94 18.06 0.31
CA ASP A 242 -25.81 18.92 -0.51
C ASP A 242 -25.34 20.38 -0.62
N ALA A 243 -24.02 20.62 -0.55
CA ALA A 243 -23.42 21.95 -0.63
C ALA A 243 -23.80 22.68 -1.92
N GLU A 244 -23.88 21.94 -3.02
CA GLU A 244 -24.23 22.45 -4.36
C GLU A 244 -25.76 22.65 -4.55
N THR A 245 -26.59 22.22 -3.59
CA THR A 245 -28.05 22.37 -3.71
C THR A 245 -28.51 23.75 -3.25
N ALA A 246 -29.03 24.56 -4.18
CA ALA A 246 -29.55 25.90 -3.90
C ALA A 246 -30.88 25.92 -3.12
N SER A 247 -31.65 24.82 -3.15
CA SER A 247 -32.93 24.72 -2.43
C SER A 247 -32.72 24.78 -0.91
N PRO A 248 -33.55 25.53 -0.16
CA PRO A 248 -33.54 25.51 1.31
C PRO A 248 -33.87 24.12 1.86
N ASN A 249 -34.72 23.37 1.16
CA ASN A 249 -35.04 21.98 1.49
C ASN A 249 -33.94 21.08 0.92
N LYS A 250 -32.96 20.70 1.74
CA LYS A 250 -31.84 19.84 1.33
C LYS A 250 -32.32 18.39 1.09
N PRO A 251 -31.78 17.67 0.09
CA PRO A 251 -32.08 16.26 -0.15
C PRO A 251 -32.04 15.37 1.11
N VAL A 252 -31.03 15.52 1.96
CA VAL A 252 -30.93 14.80 3.24
C VAL A 252 -32.14 15.02 4.16
N GLU A 253 -32.65 16.25 4.26
CA GLU A 253 -33.86 16.55 5.06
C GLU A 253 -35.11 15.94 4.40
N ARG A 254 -35.22 15.98 3.07
CA ARG A 254 -36.32 15.33 2.34
C ARG A 254 -36.35 13.82 2.56
N MET A 255 -35.18 13.18 2.71
CA MET A 255 -35.09 11.75 3.00
C MET A 255 -35.62 11.43 4.41
N ILE A 256 -35.33 12.28 5.40
CA ILE A 256 -35.89 12.17 6.76
C ILE A 256 -37.41 12.35 6.72
N VAL A 257 -37.87 13.40 6.03
CA VAL A 257 -39.31 13.70 5.85
C VAL A 257 -40.04 12.54 5.19
N ALA A 258 -39.47 11.96 4.12
CA ALA A 258 -40.05 10.81 3.43
C ALA A 258 -40.07 9.55 4.30
N ALA A 259 -39.02 9.31 5.11
CA ALA A 259 -38.93 8.13 5.98
C ALA A 259 -40.00 8.09 7.08
N TYR A 260 -40.48 9.27 7.49
CA TYR A 260 -41.51 9.44 8.51
C TYR A 260 -42.84 9.94 7.91
N GLU A 261 -42.95 9.97 6.58
CA GLU A 261 -44.13 10.41 5.82
C GLU A 261 -44.65 11.79 6.27
N ILE A 262 -43.75 12.71 6.65
CA ILE A 262 -44.11 14.04 7.19
C ILE A 262 -44.73 14.89 6.07
N GLY A 263 -45.93 15.41 6.30
CA GLY A 263 -46.63 16.29 5.36
C GLY A 263 -46.14 17.73 5.42
N THR A 264 -46.87 18.66 4.79
CA THR A 264 -46.47 20.08 4.74
C THR A 264 -47.52 21.04 5.29
N SER A 265 -48.77 20.61 5.42
CA SER A 265 -49.91 21.50 5.65
C SER A 265 -50.43 21.48 7.09
N ARG A 266 -50.40 20.32 7.77
CA ARG A 266 -51.01 20.16 9.10
C ARG A 266 -50.12 20.77 10.20
N PRO A 267 -50.70 21.26 11.32
CA PRO A 267 -49.91 21.87 12.41
C PRO A 267 -48.82 20.96 12.97
N GLY A 268 -49.12 19.67 13.21
CA GLY A 268 -48.13 18.70 13.66
C GLY A 268 -47.04 18.43 12.62
N ASP A 269 -47.38 18.40 11.33
CA ASP A 269 -46.38 18.24 10.27
C ASP A 269 -45.38 19.42 10.25
N ARG A 270 -45.84 20.67 10.43
CA ARG A 270 -44.95 21.84 10.45
C ARG A 270 -43.91 21.76 11.56
N TRP A 271 -44.34 21.37 12.76
CA TRP A 271 -43.42 21.14 13.87
C TRP A 271 -42.48 19.96 13.61
N LEU A 272 -42.97 18.86 13.03
CA LEU A 272 -42.14 17.71 12.67
C LEU A 272 -41.10 18.05 11.58
N LEU A 273 -41.37 18.97 10.65
CA LEU A 273 -40.38 19.49 9.70
C LEU A 273 -39.23 20.20 10.44
N GLU A 274 -39.54 21.00 11.47
CA GLU A 274 -38.52 21.63 12.31
C GLU A 274 -37.73 20.58 13.10
N VAL A 275 -38.39 19.55 13.63
CA VAL A 275 -37.71 18.41 14.29
C VAL A 275 -36.79 17.68 13.32
N ALA A 276 -37.22 17.43 12.08
CA ALA A 276 -36.42 16.75 11.06
C ALA A 276 -35.15 17.55 10.70
N SER A 277 -35.29 18.85 10.43
CA SER A 277 -34.15 19.73 10.13
C SER A 277 -33.20 19.87 11.34
N TRP A 278 -33.77 20.01 12.54
CA TRP A 278 -32.97 20.04 13.78
C TRP A 278 -32.20 18.74 13.99
N THR A 279 -32.84 17.59 13.78
CA THR A 279 -32.22 16.27 13.94
C THR A 279 -31.08 16.08 12.95
N TRP A 280 -31.25 16.51 11.71
CA TRP A 280 -30.17 16.54 10.72
C TRP A 280 -28.98 17.36 11.23
N ARG A 281 -29.21 18.63 11.57
CA ARG A 281 -28.16 19.58 11.93
C ARG A 281 -27.44 19.22 13.24
N VAL A 282 -28.14 18.69 14.23
CA VAL A 282 -27.60 18.48 15.58
C VAL A 282 -27.11 17.06 15.82
N LYS A 283 -27.69 16.05 15.15
CA LYS A 283 -27.33 14.64 15.34
C LYS A 283 -26.74 14.01 14.09
N LEU A 284 -27.55 13.84 13.04
CA LEU A 284 -27.22 12.98 11.89
C LEU A 284 -26.04 13.49 11.07
N SER A 285 -25.98 14.80 10.80
CA SER A 285 -24.90 15.39 9.99
C SER A 285 -23.53 15.15 10.60
N MET A 286 -23.40 15.34 11.92
CA MET A 286 -22.16 15.11 12.64
C MET A 286 -21.81 13.62 12.69
N SER A 287 -22.75 12.75 13.07
CA SER A 287 -22.47 11.31 13.18
C SER A 287 -22.09 10.69 11.83
N LEU A 288 -22.83 11.02 10.77
CA LEU A 288 -22.55 10.52 9.42
C LEU A 288 -21.27 11.12 8.84
N SER A 289 -20.95 12.39 9.14
CA SER A 289 -19.66 12.97 8.73
C SER A 289 -18.48 12.27 9.40
N LEU A 290 -18.59 11.91 10.68
CA LEU A 290 -17.56 11.13 11.37
C LEU A 290 -17.40 9.73 10.75
N ASP A 291 -18.50 9.06 10.43
CA ASP A 291 -18.47 7.77 9.73
C ASP A 291 -17.78 7.88 8.37
N LEU A 292 -18.15 8.87 7.55
CA LEU A 292 -17.54 9.10 6.23
C LEU A 292 -16.08 9.55 6.32
N MET A 293 -15.69 10.28 7.37
CA MET A 293 -14.29 10.64 7.61
C MET A 293 -13.46 9.41 7.97
N ARG A 294 -13.99 8.52 8.83
CA ARG A 294 -13.35 7.23 9.15
C ARG A 294 -13.21 6.37 7.91
N GLU A 295 -14.27 6.25 7.11
CA GLU A 295 -14.25 5.47 5.86
C GLU A 295 -13.25 6.05 4.84
N LEU A 296 -13.21 7.38 4.67
CA LEU A 296 -12.24 8.04 3.80
C LEU A 296 -10.80 7.75 4.23
N ARG A 297 -10.54 7.82 5.54
CA ARG A 297 -9.23 7.52 6.12
C ARG A 297 -8.86 6.06 5.87
N GLU A 298 -9.73 5.11 6.20
CA GLU A 298 -9.49 3.68 6.00
C GLU A 298 -9.19 3.37 4.52
N ARG A 299 -10.01 3.89 3.60
CA ARG A 299 -9.80 3.75 2.15
C ARG A 299 -8.44 4.30 1.70
N ALA A 300 -8.08 5.48 2.19
CA ALA A 300 -6.84 6.14 1.80
C ALA A 300 -5.59 5.44 2.38
N GLU A 301 -5.67 4.96 3.62
CA GLU A 301 -4.62 4.18 4.27
C GLU A 301 -4.42 2.83 3.56
N GLU A 302 -5.48 2.13 3.20
CA GLU A 302 -5.41 0.85 2.49
C GLU A 302 -4.75 1.00 1.11
N GLU A 303 -5.15 2.02 0.33
CA GLU A 303 -4.51 2.34 -0.95
C GLU A 303 -3.01 2.63 -0.79
N ALA A 304 -2.65 3.43 0.22
CA ALA A 304 -1.26 3.79 0.50
C ALA A 304 -0.43 2.58 0.96
N ILE A 305 -0.95 1.76 1.86
CA ILE A 305 -0.30 0.54 2.34
C ILE A 305 -0.07 -0.44 1.18
N HIS A 306 -1.02 -0.58 0.26
CA HIS A 306 -0.84 -1.42 -0.93
C HIS A 306 0.28 -0.90 -1.84
N VAL A 307 0.44 0.42 -1.97
CA VAL A 307 1.58 1.02 -2.68
C VAL A 307 2.90 0.73 -1.94
N PHE A 308 2.94 0.93 -0.62
CA PHE A 308 4.12 0.65 0.20
C PHE A 308 4.55 -0.82 0.12
N ALA A 309 3.59 -1.74 0.12
CA ALA A 309 3.82 -3.18 -0.05
C ALA A 309 4.49 -3.50 -1.39
N ARG A 310 4.05 -2.88 -2.48
CA ARG A 310 4.66 -3.05 -3.81
C ARG A 310 6.08 -2.49 -3.87
N ASN A 311 6.29 -1.29 -3.33
CA ASN A 311 7.62 -0.68 -3.27
C ASN A 311 8.59 -1.53 -2.44
N LEU A 312 8.15 -2.05 -1.28
CA LEU A 312 8.97 -2.94 -0.48
C LEU A 312 9.32 -4.21 -1.25
N LYS A 313 8.35 -4.81 -1.95
CA LYS A 313 8.56 -6.02 -2.75
C LYS A 313 9.63 -5.79 -3.82
N ASP A 314 9.56 -4.66 -4.53
CA ASP A 314 10.55 -4.31 -5.55
C ASP A 314 11.94 -4.10 -4.96
N LEU A 315 12.04 -3.44 -3.79
CA LEU A 315 13.33 -3.27 -3.08
C LEU A 315 13.93 -4.60 -2.62
N LEU A 316 13.11 -5.51 -2.09
CA LEU A 316 13.55 -6.83 -1.63
C LEU A 316 13.97 -7.74 -2.79
N LEU A 317 13.32 -7.59 -3.95
CA LEU A 317 13.60 -8.37 -5.15
C LEU A 317 14.55 -7.65 -6.13
N ALA A 318 15.21 -6.58 -5.68
CA ALA A 318 16.25 -5.91 -6.43
C ALA A 318 17.41 -6.87 -6.73
N ALA A 319 18.08 -6.65 -7.87
CA ALA A 319 19.16 -7.51 -8.32
C ALA A 319 20.33 -7.52 -7.32
N PRO A 320 20.77 -8.69 -6.82
CA PRO A 320 21.97 -8.79 -6.01
C PRO A 320 23.22 -8.61 -6.87
N ALA A 321 24.21 -7.84 -6.40
CA ALA A 321 25.51 -7.75 -7.07
C ALA A 321 26.39 -9.01 -6.85
N GLY A 322 26.00 -9.86 -5.89
CA GLY A 322 26.61 -11.16 -5.62
C GLY A 322 27.79 -11.10 -4.67
N SER A 323 28.48 -12.25 -4.54
CA SER A 323 29.59 -12.50 -3.61
C SER A 323 30.90 -11.81 -4.01
N ARG A 324 30.88 -10.48 -4.14
CA ARG A 324 32.01 -9.64 -4.56
C ARG A 324 32.47 -8.76 -3.40
N ALA A 325 33.78 -8.58 -3.24
CA ALA A 325 34.32 -7.72 -2.19
C ALA A 325 33.83 -6.28 -2.39
N THR A 326 33.21 -5.71 -1.34
CA THR A 326 32.46 -4.45 -1.45
C THR A 326 32.90 -3.47 -0.37
N MET A 327 33.13 -2.21 -0.77
CA MET A 327 33.34 -1.09 0.14
C MET A 327 32.03 -0.29 0.29
N GLY A 328 31.51 -0.23 1.50
CA GLY A 328 30.40 0.63 1.88
C GLY A 328 30.87 2.00 2.35
N LEU A 329 30.30 3.03 1.74
CA LEU A 329 30.49 4.42 2.11
C LEU A 329 29.14 4.98 2.59
N ASP A 330 29.07 5.28 3.88
CA ASP A 330 27.96 6.02 4.49
C ASP A 330 28.33 7.51 4.52
N PRO A 331 27.75 8.33 3.62
CA PRO A 331 28.15 9.71 3.47
C PRO A 331 27.89 10.56 4.71
N GLY A 332 28.72 11.58 4.89
CA GLY A 332 28.51 12.55 5.96
C GLY A 332 29.46 13.72 5.82
N ILE A 333 28.96 14.92 6.08
CA ILE A 333 29.73 16.15 6.00
C ILE A 333 30.50 16.35 7.32
N ARG A 334 29.82 16.84 8.36
CA ARG A 334 30.45 17.17 9.65
C ARG A 334 31.04 15.97 10.39
N THR A 335 30.40 14.82 10.30
CA THR A 335 30.82 13.58 11.00
C THR A 335 31.78 12.72 10.16
N GLY A 336 32.17 13.19 8.97
CA GLY A 336 32.91 12.40 8.00
C GLY A 336 32.07 11.30 7.33
N VAL A 337 32.70 10.68 6.34
CA VAL A 337 32.21 9.53 5.58
C VAL A 337 32.70 8.27 6.28
N LYS A 338 31.78 7.37 6.62
CA LYS A 338 32.10 6.14 7.33
C LYS A 338 32.34 5.07 6.29
N VAL A 339 33.39 4.29 6.50
CA VAL A 339 33.89 3.33 5.54
C VAL A 339 33.83 1.95 6.18
N ALA A 340 33.24 0.99 5.49
CA ALA A 340 33.31 -0.42 5.82
C ALA A 340 33.72 -1.21 4.58
N VAL A 341 34.60 -2.19 4.74
CA VAL A 341 34.95 -3.14 3.68
C VAL A 341 34.47 -4.51 4.10
N VAL A 342 33.68 -5.14 3.24
CA VAL A 342 33.23 -6.52 3.39
C VAL A 342 33.83 -7.40 2.29
N ASP A 343 34.20 -8.63 2.62
CA ASP A 343 34.62 -9.61 1.63
C ASP A 343 33.43 -10.21 0.85
N GLY A 344 33.69 -11.12 -0.08
CA GLY A 344 32.63 -11.75 -0.89
C GLY A 344 31.60 -12.58 -0.08
N THR A 345 31.87 -12.87 1.20
CA THR A 345 30.91 -13.52 2.11
C THR A 345 30.08 -12.52 2.92
N GLY A 346 30.40 -11.23 2.84
CA GLY A 346 29.80 -10.17 3.64
C GLY A 346 30.46 -10.00 5.01
N LYS A 347 31.58 -10.69 5.30
CA LYS A 347 32.33 -10.49 6.54
C LYS A 347 33.04 -9.14 6.51
N VAL A 348 32.94 -8.37 7.59
CA VAL A 348 33.66 -7.10 7.75
C VAL A 348 35.15 -7.38 7.92
N VAL A 349 35.97 -6.81 7.04
CA VAL A 349 37.43 -7.00 7.02
C VAL A 349 38.21 -5.72 7.34
N ALA A 350 37.57 -4.56 7.21
CA ALA A 350 38.12 -3.28 7.63
C ALA A 350 37.02 -2.24 7.84
N THR A 351 37.28 -1.25 8.69
CA THR A 351 36.45 -0.05 8.87
C THR A 351 37.35 1.17 9.00
N SER A 352 36.86 2.34 8.57
CA SER A 352 37.57 3.62 8.73
C SER A 352 36.55 4.77 8.79
N THR A 353 37.03 5.99 9.08
CA THR A 353 36.23 7.21 8.95
C THR A 353 37.11 8.29 8.35
N VAL A 354 36.71 8.77 7.17
CA VAL A 354 37.45 9.79 6.42
C VAL A 354 36.70 11.11 6.44
N TYR A 355 37.41 12.22 6.33
CA TYR A 355 36.84 13.57 6.50
C TYR A 355 37.13 14.48 5.30
N PRO A 356 36.64 14.10 4.10
CA PRO A 356 36.89 14.85 2.87
C PRO A 356 36.22 16.22 2.83
N PHE A 357 35.19 16.46 3.65
CA PHE A 357 34.36 17.67 3.62
C PHE A 357 34.51 18.52 4.88
N GLN A 358 33.79 19.65 4.91
CA GLN A 358 33.81 20.56 6.05
C GLN A 358 33.43 19.83 7.36
N PRO A 359 34.12 20.12 8.47
CA PRO A 359 35.09 21.21 8.64
C PRO A 359 36.54 20.88 8.28
N ARG A 360 36.90 19.60 8.07
CA ARG A 360 38.31 19.20 7.87
C ARG A 360 38.81 19.40 6.44
N ASN A 361 37.93 19.21 5.44
CA ASN A 361 38.25 19.34 4.02
C ASN A 361 39.47 18.52 3.56
N ASP A 362 39.71 17.34 4.16
CA ASP A 362 40.86 16.48 3.84
C ASP A 362 40.54 15.52 2.68
N VAL A 363 40.33 16.10 1.50
CA VAL A 363 40.00 15.34 0.27
C VAL A 363 41.11 14.35 -0.06
N ARG A 364 42.38 14.81 -0.07
CA ARG A 364 43.50 13.96 -0.50
C ARG A 364 43.78 12.82 0.48
N GLY A 365 43.75 13.08 1.78
CA GLY A 365 43.90 12.04 2.79
C GLY A 365 42.81 10.98 2.68
N ALA A 366 41.56 11.40 2.46
CA ALA A 366 40.45 10.48 2.22
C ALA A 366 40.68 9.60 0.98
N GLN A 367 41.09 10.18 -0.16
CA GLN A 367 41.37 9.40 -1.38
C GLN A 367 42.49 8.37 -1.18
N VAL A 368 43.57 8.74 -0.47
CA VAL A 368 44.69 7.84 -0.19
C VAL A 368 44.25 6.67 0.68
N GLU A 369 43.49 6.93 1.73
CA GLU A 369 42.96 5.91 2.64
C GLU A 369 42.02 4.95 1.89
N LEU A 370 41.06 5.47 1.13
CA LEU A 370 40.13 4.66 0.33
C LEU A 370 40.87 3.79 -0.69
N ALA A 371 41.84 4.36 -1.42
CA ALA A 371 42.66 3.63 -2.38
C ALA A 371 43.51 2.53 -1.71
N SER A 372 44.01 2.78 -0.49
CA SER A 372 44.74 1.78 0.30
C SER A 372 43.85 0.59 0.65
N LEU A 373 42.65 0.85 1.16
CA LEU A 373 41.67 -0.18 1.51
C LEU A 373 41.22 -0.99 0.28
N ILE A 374 40.99 -0.33 -0.87
CA ILE A 374 40.63 -0.99 -2.13
C ILE A 374 41.70 -2.01 -2.52
N ARG A 375 42.98 -1.61 -2.53
CA ARG A 375 44.09 -2.50 -2.93
C ARG A 375 44.29 -3.63 -1.92
N LYS A 376 44.25 -3.32 -0.62
CA LYS A 376 44.49 -4.30 0.46
C LYS A 376 43.46 -5.42 0.46
N HIS A 377 42.21 -5.11 0.16
CA HIS A 377 41.09 -6.05 0.26
C HIS A 377 40.51 -6.48 -1.09
N ASN A 378 41.18 -6.12 -2.20
CA ASN A 378 40.75 -6.43 -3.57
C ASN A 378 39.28 -6.07 -3.82
N VAL A 379 38.89 -4.85 -3.44
CA VAL A 379 37.52 -4.37 -3.56
C VAL A 379 37.11 -4.32 -5.03
N GLU A 380 35.95 -4.89 -5.35
CA GLU A 380 35.39 -4.92 -6.70
C GLU A 380 34.23 -3.95 -6.87
N LEU A 381 33.55 -3.62 -5.78
CA LEU A 381 32.36 -2.77 -5.73
C LEU A 381 32.50 -1.68 -4.68
N ILE A 382 32.03 -0.47 -4.99
CA ILE A 382 31.90 0.62 -4.02
C ILE A 382 30.42 1.00 -3.94
N SER A 383 29.75 0.67 -2.84
CA SER A 383 28.39 1.09 -2.57
C SER A 383 28.41 2.41 -1.79
N ILE A 384 27.69 3.42 -2.29
CA ILE A 384 27.59 4.74 -1.66
C ILE A 384 26.14 4.96 -1.26
N GLY A 385 25.88 5.25 0.02
CA GLY A 385 24.55 5.62 0.49
C GLY A 385 24.03 6.87 -0.22
N ASN A 386 22.72 6.96 -0.45
CA ASN A 386 22.09 8.09 -1.13
C ASN A 386 21.68 9.24 -0.18
N GLY A 387 22.23 9.31 1.03
CA GLY A 387 21.95 10.34 2.01
C GLY A 387 22.69 11.66 1.85
N THR A 388 22.84 12.35 2.98
CA THR A 388 23.48 13.67 3.03
C THR A 388 24.99 13.55 2.80
N GLY A 389 25.51 14.25 1.78
CA GLY A 389 26.92 14.18 1.39
C GLY A 389 27.22 13.09 0.34
N SER A 390 26.20 12.40 -0.18
CA SER A 390 26.33 11.29 -1.13
C SER A 390 26.98 11.72 -2.44
N ARG A 391 26.62 12.89 -2.99
CA ARG A 391 27.20 13.42 -4.22
C ARG A 391 28.67 13.79 -4.06
N GLU A 392 29.00 14.49 -3.00
CA GLU A 392 30.38 14.88 -2.72
C GLU A 392 31.25 13.64 -2.52
N THR A 393 30.68 12.58 -1.91
CA THR A 393 31.32 11.27 -1.75
C THR A 393 31.46 10.54 -3.08
N GLU A 394 30.43 10.60 -3.93
CA GLU A 394 30.45 10.03 -5.28
C GLU A 394 31.53 10.67 -6.15
N LYS A 395 31.63 12.01 -6.11
CA LYS A 395 32.67 12.78 -6.80
C LYS A 395 34.07 12.44 -6.27
N LEU A 396 34.24 12.40 -4.95
CA LEU A 396 35.49 11.98 -4.30
C LEU A 396 35.95 10.62 -4.82
N VAL A 397 35.02 9.66 -4.89
CA VAL A 397 35.27 8.30 -5.42
C VAL A 397 35.56 8.33 -6.92
N ALA A 398 34.82 9.13 -7.70
CA ALA A 398 35.05 9.29 -9.14
C ALA A 398 36.47 9.77 -9.44
N ASP A 399 36.88 10.86 -8.78
CA ASP A 399 38.20 11.48 -8.92
C ASP A 399 39.30 10.50 -8.48
N MET A 400 39.11 9.81 -7.37
CA MET A 400 40.03 8.77 -6.89
C MET A 400 40.15 7.60 -7.89
N LEU A 401 39.02 7.11 -8.42
CA LEU A 401 39.01 6.02 -9.39
C LEU A 401 39.68 6.44 -10.71
N ALA A 402 39.57 7.70 -11.13
CA ALA A 402 40.26 8.21 -12.32
C ALA A 402 41.78 8.04 -12.21
N GLU A 403 42.35 8.30 -11.02
CA GLU A 403 43.79 8.16 -10.72
C GLU A 403 44.25 6.72 -10.44
N LEU A 404 43.35 5.79 -10.15
CA LEU A 404 43.70 4.39 -9.85
C LEU A 404 44.03 3.58 -11.12
N PRO A 405 45.03 2.67 -11.10
CA PRO A 405 45.25 1.72 -12.19
C PRO A 405 44.13 0.67 -12.24
N ALA A 406 43.96 0.03 -13.41
CA ALA A 406 43.03 -1.09 -13.57
C ALA A 406 43.54 -2.38 -12.86
N PRO A 407 42.65 -3.29 -12.42
CA PRO A 407 41.19 -3.22 -12.49
C PRO A 407 40.60 -2.26 -11.44
N LYS A 408 39.56 -1.51 -11.85
CA LYS A 408 38.90 -0.51 -11.00
C LYS A 408 37.60 -1.07 -10.41
N PRO A 409 37.30 -0.81 -9.13
CA PRO A 409 35.99 -1.10 -8.57
C PRO A 409 34.87 -0.38 -9.34
N THR A 410 33.69 -1.00 -9.40
CA THR A 410 32.48 -0.34 -9.92
C THR A 410 31.78 0.39 -8.78
N LYS A 411 31.57 1.71 -8.90
CA LYS A 411 30.77 2.48 -7.93
C LYS A 411 29.28 2.36 -8.21
N VAL A 412 28.46 2.30 -7.17
CA VAL A 412 27.01 2.13 -7.24
C VAL A 412 26.38 2.93 -6.11
N ILE A 413 25.36 3.73 -6.43
CA ILE A 413 24.53 4.37 -5.39
C ILE A 413 23.50 3.36 -4.89
N VAL A 414 23.37 3.26 -3.57
CA VAL A 414 22.37 2.40 -2.93
C VAL A 414 21.52 3.22 -1.97
N SER A 415 20.26 2.82 -1.81
CA SER A 415 19.40 3.39 -0.78
C SER A 415 20.01 3.16 0.60
N GLU A 416 20.06 4.19 1.44
CA GLU A 416 20.41 4.07 2.86
C GLU A 416 19.16 3.92 3.76
N ALA A 417 17.96 3.82 3.17
CA ALA A 417 16.72 3.72 3.92
C ALA A 417 16.80 2.57 4.96
N GLY A 418 16.53 2.89 6.22
CA GLY A 418 16.62 1.96 7.34
C GLY A 418 18.03 1.63 7.84
N ALA A 419 19.12 2.09 7.20
CA ALA A 419 20.49 1.79 7.64
C ALA A 419 20.79 2.38 9.03
N SER A 420 20.28 3.59 9.33
CA SER A 420 20.38 4.17 10.67
C SER A 420 19.59 3.37 11.71
N VAL A 421 18.38 2.91 11.37
CA VAL A 421 17.55 2.06 12.24
C VAL A 421 18.26 0.72 12.52
N TYR A 422 18.84 0.11 11.49
CA TYR A 422 19.68 -1.08 11.64
C TYR A 422 20.85 -0.83 12.59
N SER A 423 21.63 0.23 12.36
CA SER A 423 22.85 0.52 13.14
C SER A 423 22.61 0.61 14.65
N ALA A 424 21.46 1.17 15.05
CA ALA A 424 21.01 1.31 16.43
C ALA A 424 20.23 0.10 16.98
N SER A 425 19.97 -0.92 16.16
CA SER A 425 19.20 -2.11 16.55
C SER A 425 19.99 -3.07 17.44
N ALA A 426 19.27 -3.86 18.24
CA ALA A 426 19.85 -4.96 19.00
C ALA A 426 20.53 -6.00 18.08
N THR A 427 19.99 -6.23 16.89
CA THR A 427 20.58 -7.12 15.87
C THR A 427 21.97 -6.66 15.48
N ALA A 428 22.14 -5.38 15.13
CA ALA A 428 23.44 -4.85 14.75
C ALA A 428 24.42 -4.78 15.93
N ALA A 429 23.92 -4.52 17.15
CA ALA A 429 24.73 -4.57 18.36
C ALA A 429 25.24 -5.99 18.66
N ALA A 430 24.44 -7.02 18.39
CA ALA A 430 24.85 -8.42 18.52
C ALA A 430 25.81 -8.87 17.41
N GLU A 431 25.59 -8.41 16.17
CA GLU A 431 26.50 -8.70 15.04
C GLU A 431 27.86 -8.01 15.21
N PHE A 432 27.87 -6.79 15.76
CA PHE A 432 29.07 -5.95 15.87
C PHE A 432 29.20 -5.26 17.24
N PRO A 433 29.50 -6.01 18.31
CA PRO A 433 29.61 -5.44 19.66
C PRO A 433 30.70 -4.36 19.76
N ASP A 434 31.81 -4.56 19.06
CA ASP A 434 33.01 -3.71 19.14
C ASP A 434 33.04 -2.57 18.11
N LEU A 435 32.08 -2.52 17.18
CA LEU A 435 31.99 -1.41 16.23
C LEU A 435 31.09 -0.31 16.79
N ASP A 436 31.57 0.93 16.64
CA ASP A 436 30.75 2.12 16.87
C ASP A 436 29.48 2.11 16.01
N VAL A 437 28.39 2.65 16.56
CA VAL A 437 27.08 2.70 15.91
C VAL A 437 27.16 3.34 14.53
N SER A 438 27.96 4.39 14.36
CA SER A 438 28.07 5.09 13.07
C SER A 438 28.70 4.24 11.96
N LEU A 439 29.57 3.28 12.29
CA LEU A 439 30.22 2.41 11.31
C LEU A 439 29.31 1.25 10.87
N ARG A 440 28.34 0.85 11.70
CA ARG A 440 27.40 -0.24 11.39
C ARG A 440 26.51 0.11 10.20
N GLY A 441 26.20 1.40 10.00
CA GLY A 441 25.48 1.89 8.83
C GLY A 441 26.24 1.61 7.53
N ALA A 442 27.54 1.91 7.49
CA ALA A 442 28.39 1.64 6.32
C ALA A 442 28.49 0.14 6.01
N VAL A 443 28.50 -0.73 7.03
CA VAL A 443 28.44 -2.18 6.85
C VAL A 443 27.14 -2.60 6.17
N SER A 444 26.00 -2.04 6.60
CA SER A 444 24.69 -2.34 6.00
C SER A 444 24.62 -1.89 4.54
N ILE A 445 25.14 -0.70 4.23
CA ILE A 445 25.24 -0.17 2.86
C ILE A 445 26.05 -1.13 1.97
N ALA A 446 27.18 -1.65 2.45
CA ALA A 446 28.00 -2.60 1.71
C ALA A 446 27.28 -3.92 1.41
N ARG A 447 26.67 -4.53 2.44
CA ARG A 447 25.99 -5.82 2.34
C ARG A 447 24.71 -5.75 1.51
N ARG A 448 24.01 -4.62 1.55
CA ARG A 448 22.81 -4.37 0.75
C ARG A 448 23.08 -4.42 -0.75
N LEU A 449 24.26 -3.99 -1.20
CA LEU A 449 24.65 -4.13 -2.60
C LEU A 449 24.91 -5.60 -2.97
N GLN A 450 25.55 -6.37 -2.07
CA GLN A 450 25.81 -7.79 -2.30
C GLN A 450 24.51 -8.59 -2.43
N ASP A 451 23.61 -8.44 -1.46
CA ASP A 451 22.27 -9.02 -1.49
C ASP A 451 21.27 -8.13 -0.73
N PRO A 452 20.39 -7.39 -1.45
CA PRO A 452 19.38 -6.52 -0.83
C PRO A 452 18.45 -7.26 0.12
N LEU A 453 18.00 -8.47 -0.26
CA LEU A 453 17.06 -9.25 0.51
C LEU A 453 17.68 -9.66 1.85
N ALA A 454 18.89 -10.23 1.82
CA ALA A 454 19.56 -10.75 3.02
C ALA A 454 19.89 -9.67 4.06
N GLU A 455 20.10 -8.43 3.62
CA GLU A 455 20.39 -7.30 4.50
C GLU A 455 19.13 -6.56 4.98
N LEU A 456 18.16 -6.31 4.09
CA LEU A 456 16.93 -5.58 4.44
C LEU A 456 16.04 -6.35 5.43
N VAL A 457 16.05 -7.68 5.40
CA VAL A 457 15.27 -8.52 6.36
C VAL A 457 15.70 -8.35 7.82
N LYS A 458 16.88 -7.79 8.07
CA LYS A 458 17.38 -7.50 9.43
C LYS A 458 16.73 -6.28 10.06
N ILE A 459 16.03 -5.48 9.25
CA ILE A 459 15.35 -4.26 9.64
C ILE A 459 13.87 -4.58 9.82
N GLU A 460 13.24 -3.94 10.80
CA GLU A 460 11.77 -4.01 10.91
C GLU A 460 11.15 -3.45 9.61
N PRO A 461 10.28 -4.19 8.89
CA PRO A 461 9.83 -3.79 7.56
C PRO A 461 9.20 -2.40 7.50
N LYS A 462 8.40 -2.03 8.51
CA LYS A 462 7.78 -0.69 8.61
C LYS A 462 8.76 0.45 8.87
N SER A 463 10.01 0.14 9.19
CA SER A 463 11.10 1.11 9.37
C SER A 463 11.92 1.31 8.10
N ILE A 464 11.67 0.51 7.06
CA ILE A 464 12.19 0.75 5.71
C ILE A 464 11.30 1.80 5.07
N GLY A 465 11.86 2.95 4.68
CA GLY A 465 11.10 4.01 4.03
C GLY A 465 10.67 3.59 2.63
N VAL A 466 9.38 3.29 2.46
CA VAL A 466 8.79 2.76 1.22
C VAL A 466 7.69 3.65 0.64
N GLY A 467 7.43 4.80 1.26
CA GLY A 467 6.64 5.85 0.65
C GLY A 467 6.37 7.06 1.56
N GLN A 468 5.77 8.08 0.96
CA GLN A 468 5.33 9.27 1.69
C GLN A 468 4.16 8.93 2.60
N TYR A 469 4.07 9.59 3.76
CA TYR A 469 2.99 9.40 4.74
C TYR A 469 2.93 8.02 5.40
N GLN A 470 3.99 7.22 5.29
CA GLN A 470 4.08 5.90 5.93
C GLN A 470 3.88 5.94 7.46
N HIS A 471 4.22 7.04 8.11
CA HIS A 471 3.99 7.23 9.55
C HIS A 471 2.58 7.74 9.88
N ASP A 472 1.82 8.17 8.88
CA ASP A 472 0.48 8.75 9.04
C ASP A 472 -0.65 7.70 8.85
N VAL A 473 -0.32 6.50 8.36
CA VAL A 473 -1.26 5.38 8.21
C VAL A 473 -1.35 4.50 9.45
N ASP A 474 -2.34 3.61 9.52
CA ASP A 474 -2.45 2.60 10.56
C ASP A 474 -1.20 1.69 10.62
N GLN A 475 -0.44 1.81 11.71
CA GLN A 475 0.84 1.13 11.88
C GLN A 475 0.72 -0.38 12.08
N GLN A 476 -0.43 -0.87 12.56
CA GLN A 476 -0.66 -2.31 12.73
C GLN A 476 -0.95 -2.97 11.38
N LYS A 477 -1.83 -2.35 10.58
CA LYS A 477 -2.11 -2.79 9.21
C LYS A 477 -0.85 -2.72 8.34
N LEU A 478 -0.10 -1.61 8.45
CA LEU A 478 1.18 -1.45 7.75
C LEU A 478 2.16 -2.57 8.10
N SER A 479 2.41 -2.83 9.39
CA SER A 479 3.35 -3.88 9.81
C SER A 479 2.94 -5.24 9.26
N ARG A 480 1.66 -5.62 9.40
CA ARG A 480 1.15 -6.90 8.91
C ARG A 480 1.32 -7.06 7.40
N SER A 481 1.02 -6.01 6.63
CA SER A 481 1.15 -6.02 5.17
C SER A 481 2.61 -6.14 4.74
N LEU A 482 3.51 -5.34 5.33
CA LEU A 482 4.93 -5.38 4.99
C LEU A 482 5.62 -6.67 5.45
N ASP A 483 5.22 -7.23 6.60
CA ASP A 483 5.70 -8.55 7.05
C ASP A 483 5.31 -9.67 6.07
N ALA A 484 4.09 -9.62 5.52
CA ALA A 484 3.64 -10.56 4.50
C ALA A 484 4.45 -10.44 3.20
N VAL A 485 4.78 -9.22 2.77
CA VAL A 485 5.65 -8.98 1.60
C VAL A 485 7.04 -9.55 1.81
N VAL A 486 7.60 -9.39 3.02
CA VAL A 486 8.92 -9.95 3.35
C VAL A 486 8.88 -11.47 3.33
N GLU A 487 7.85 -12.08 3.91
CA GLU A 487 7.64 -13.53 3.84
C GLU A 487 7.55 -14.01 2.38
N ASP A 488 6.75 -13.35 1.54
CA ASP A 488 6.61 -13.70 0.12
C ASP A 488 7.94 -13.58 -0.62
N ALA A 489 8.69 -12.48 -0.43
CA ALA A 489 9.98 -12.27 -1.10
C ALA A 489 11.02 -13.32 -0.68
N VAL A 490 11.15 -13.61 0.62
CA VAL A 490 12.10 -14.59 1.14
C VAL A 490 11.79 -16.00 0.61
N ASN A 491 10.53 -16.40 0.64
CA ASN A 491 10.13 -17.74 0.18
C ASN A 491 10.14 -17.85 -1.35
N ALA A 492 9.89 -16.76 -2.08
CA ALA A 492 10.05 -16.70 -3.53
C ALA A 492 11.50 -16.96 -3.96
N VAL A 493 12.47 -16.31 -3.30
CA VAL A 493 13.90 -16.50 -3.59
C VAL A 493 14.41 -17.84 -3.05
N GLY A 494 13.95 -18.24 -1.86
CA GLY A 494 14.48 -19.37 -1.11
C GLY A 494 15.79 -19.02 -0.39
N VAL A 495 16.17 -19.81 0.61
CA VAL A 495 17.26 -19.45 1.54
C VAL A 495 18.29 -20.56 1.61
N ASP A 496 19.57 -20.25 1.50
CA ASP A 496 20.65 -21.22 1.76
C ASP A 496 20.78 -21.47 3.26
N LEU A 497 20.49 -22.70 3.67
CA LEU A 497 20.46 -23.13 5.07
C LEU A 497 21.81 -22.95 5.77
N ASN A 498 22.91 -23.12 5.05
CA ASN A 498 24.25 -23.14 5.63
C ASN A 498 24.89 -21.75 5.72
N THR A 499 24.32 -20.73 5.07
CA THR A 499 24.90 -19.37 5.06
C THR A 499 23.94 -18.31 5.60
N ALA A 500 22.63 -18.58 5.61
CA ALA A 500 21.64 -17.63 6.06
C ALA A 500 21.81 -17.22 7.53
N SER A 501 21.46 -15.96 7.79
CA SER A 501 21.36 -15.37 9.12
C SER A 501 20.05 -15.78 9.80
N ALA A 502 20.00 -15.72 11.14
CA ALA A 502 18.77 -15.99 11.88
C ALA A 502 17.60 -15.06 11.46
N PRO A 503 17.80 -13.74 11.25
CA PRO A 503 16.73 -12.88 10.73
C PRO A 503 16.16 -13.35 9.39
N LEU A 504 17.00 -13.77 8.44
CA LEU A 504 16.54 -14.29 7.15
C LEU A 504 15.77 -15.61 7.30
N LEU A 505 16.30 -16.55 8.09
CA LEU A 505 15.64 -17.82 8.38
C LEU A 505 14.28 -17.63 9.06
N SER A 506 14.14 -16.62 9.93
CA SER A 506 12.88 -16.34 10.65
C SER A 506 11.73 -15.93 9.74
N ARG A 507 12.01 -15.58 8.48
CA ARG A 507 11.02 -15.20 7.45
C ARG A 507 10.68 -16.35 6.50
N VAL A 508 11.32 -17.51 6.66
CA VAL A 508 10.97 -18.71 5.90
C VAL A 508 9.67 -19.29 6.42
N SER A 509 8.82 -19.76 5.51
CA SER A 509 7.54 -20.40 5.80
C SER A 509 7.66 -21.44 6.92
N GLY A 510 6.81 -21.31 7.94
CA GLY A 510 6.76 -22.20 9.11
C GLY A 510 7.87 -21.99 10.14
N LEU A 511 8.86 -21.13 9.86
CA LEU A 511 9.88 -20.74 10.83
C LEU A 511 9.49 -19.46 11.56
N GLY A 512 10.00 -19.34 12.78
CA GLY A 512 9.96 -18.10 13.55
C GLY A 512 11.30 -17.88 14.24
N PRO A 513 11.47 -16.75 14.97
CA PRO A 513 12.76 -16.35 15.54
C PRO A 513 13.44 -17.45 16.37
N SER A 514 12.67 -18.15 17.22
CA SER A 514 13.24 -19.20 18.07
C SER A 514 13.78 -20.41 17.30
N ILE A 515 13.18 -20.79 16.17
CA ILE A 515 13.62 -21.94 15.39
C ILE A 515 14.79 -21.52 14.48
N ALA A 516 14.75 -20.30 13.95
CA ALA A 516 15.87 -19.73 13.21
C ALA A 516 17.17 -19.71 14.04
N ASP A 517 17.10 -19.25 15.29
CA ASP A 517 18.24 -19.31 16.22
C ASP A 517 18.70 -20.74 16.50
N ALA A 518 17.76 -21.68 16.64
CA ALA A 518 18.09 -23.08 16.87
C ALA A 518 18.82 -23.72 15.66
N ILE A 519 18.41 -23.37 14.44
CA ILE A 519 19.08 -23.81 13.20
C ILE A 519 20.51 -23.28 13.15
N VAL A 520 20.70 -21.97 13.42
CA VAL A 520 22.05 -21.36 13.42
C VAL A 520 22.93 -22.00 14.49
N ARG A 521 22.43 -22.16 15.72
CA ARG A 521 23.18 -22.83 16.80
C ARG A 521 23.54 -24.27 16.46
N HIS A 522 22.63 -25.02 15.83
CA HIS A 522 22.92 -26.38 15.39
C HIS A 522 24.04 -26.39 14.36
N ARG A 523 23.98 -25.51 13.35
CA ARG A 523 25.03 -25.36 12.34
C ARG A 523 26.39 -24.99 12.94
N ASP A 524 26.40 -24.12 13.94
CA ASP A 524 27.63 -23.64 14.57
C ASP A 524 28.27 -24.71 15.48
N SER A 525 27.48 -25.63 16.04
CA SER A 525 27.95 -26.68 16.96
C SER A 525 28.25 -28.02 16.28
N GLU A 526 27.36 -28.47 15.38
CA GLU A 526 27.44 -29.78 14.71
C GLU A 526 28.06 -29.67 13.31
N GLY A 527 28.24 -28.45 12.81
CA GLY A 527 28.73 -28.16 11.46
C GLY A 527 27.61 -28.03 10.43
N ARG A 528 28.00 -27.98 9.16
CA ARG A 528 27.08 -27.76 8.03
C ARG A 528 26.05 -28.89 7.86
N PHE A 529 24.84 -28.52 7.45
CA PHE A 529 23.79 -29.47 7.05
C PHE A 529 24.13 -30.09 5.70
N GLU A 530 24.04 -31.41 5.60
CA GLU A 530 24.36 -32.18 4.39
C GLU A 530 23.11 -32.53 3.58
N THR A 531 21.96 -32.64 4.25
CA THR A 531 20.65 -32.88 3.65
C THR A 531 19.54 -32.14 4.39
N ARG A 532 18.41 -31.87 3.74
CA ARG A 532 17.24 -31.26 4.39
C ARG A 532 16.75 -32.08 5.58
N LYS A 533 16.83 -33.41 5.52
CA LYS A 533 16.40 -34.30 6.62
C LYS A 533 17.16 -34.04 7.93
N ASP A 534 18.36 -33.47 7.86
CA ASP A 534 19.12 -33.09 9.05
C ASP A 534 18.41 -32.01 9.88
N LEU A 535 17.50 -31.24 9.29
CA LEU A 535 16.66 -30.27 10.02
C LEU A 535 15.83 -30.92 11.13
N LEU A 536 15.44 -32.19 11.00
CA LEU A 536 14.68 -32.91 12.03
C LEU A 536 15.50 -33.18 13.30
N LYS A 537 16.82 -32.97 13.26
CA LYS A 537 17.71 -33.04 14.42
C LYS A 537 17.76 -31.71 15.20
N VAL A 538 17.24 -30.62 14.63
CA VAL A 538 17.23 -29.31 15.27
C VAL A 538 16.16 -29.27 16.36
N ALA A 539 16.54 -28.78 17.54
CA ALA A 539 15.63 -28.67 18.68
C ALA A 539 14.39 -27.85 18.31
N ARG A 540 13.21 -28.36 18.70
CA ARG A 540 11.87 -27.73 18.48
C ARG A 540 11.42 -27.68 17.01
N LEU A 541 12.17 -28.25 16.07
CA LEU A 541 11.74 -28.39 14.67
C LEU A 541 11.02 -29.73 14.49
N GLY A 542 9.69 -29.70 14.57
CA GLY A 542 8.83 -30.87 14.40
C GLY A 542 8.50 -31.18 12.94
N GLY A 543 7.85 -32.33 12.70
CA GLY A 543 7.48 -32.78 11.35
C GLY A 543 6.60 -31.80 10.57
N ARG A 544 5.65 -31.11 11.23
CA ARG A 544 4.82 -30.08 10.61
C ARG A 544 5.63 -28.84 10.20
N THR A 545 6.52 -28.37 11.06
CA THR A 545 7.44 -27.27 10.73
C THR A 545 8.35 -27.64 9.56
N PHE A 546 8.89 -28.87 9.58
CA PHE A 546 9.71 -29.40 8.48
C PHE A 546 8.94 -29.39 7.15
N GLU A 547 7.70 -29.86 7.15
CA GLU A 547 6.83 -29.79 5.97
C GLU A 547 6.66 -28.34 5.47
N GLN A 548 6.41 -27.38 6.36
CA GLN A 548 6.20 -25.99 5.94
C GLN A 548 7.47 -25.31 5.40
N CYS A 549 8.67 -25.67 5.88
CA CYS A 549 9.90 -24.94 5.58
C CYS A 549 10.83 -25.63 4.57
N ALA A 550 10.80 -26.96 4.46
CA ALA A 550 11.89 -27.69 3.80
C ALA A 550 12.07 -27.32 2.33
N GLY A 551 10.98 -27.12 1.58
CA GLY A 551 11.06 -26.72 0.17
C GLY A 551 11.58 -25.31 -0.08
N PHE A 552 11.70 -24.47 0.95
CA PHE A 552 12.21 -23.10 0.85
C PHE A 552 13.67 -22.97 1.31
N LEU A 553 14.18 -23.98 2.03
CA LEU A 553 15.56 -24.06 2.48
C LEU A 553 16.38 -24.85 1.47
N ARG A 554 17.50 -24.31 1.02
CA ARG A 554 18.38 -24.90 0.01
C ARG A 554 19.71 -25.31 0.63
N ILE A 555 20.28 -26.40 0.14
CA ILE A 555 21.62 -26.88 0.50
C ILE A 555 22.43 -27.04 -0.79
N PRO A 556 23.11 -25.98 -1.25
CA PRO A 556 24.01 -26.09 -2.38
C PRO A 556 25.13 -27.10 -2.09
N ASN A 557 25.46 -27.94 -3.06
CA ASN A 557 26.52 -28.95 -2.97
C ASN A 557 26.33 -30.00 -1.83
N GLY A 558 25.10 -30.24 -1.39
CA GLY A 558 24.76 -31.28 -0.41
C GLY A 558 24.82 -32.72 -0.97
N LYS A 559 24.52 -33.70 -0.11
CA LYS A 559 24.50 -35.13 -0.49
C LYS A 559 23.37 -35.48 -1.44
N GLU A 560 22.19 -34.89 -1.24
CA GLU A 560 21.00 -35.06 -2.08
C GLU A 560 20.89 -33.88 -3.06
N PRO A 561 21.09 -34.06 -4.38
CA PRO A 561 21.09 -32.96 -5.34
C PRO A 561 19.76 -32.19 -5.41
N LEU A 562 18.63 -32.82 -5.08
CA LEU A 562 17.33 -32.13 -5.05
C LEU A 562 17.26 -31.06 -3.95
N ASP A 563 18.10 -31.13 -2.93
CA ASP A 563 18.13 -30.13 -1.84
C ASP A 563 18.63 -28.75 -2.31
N SER A 564 19.23 -28.64 -3.50
CA SER A 564 19.57 -27.34 -4.11
C SER A 564 18.43 -26.72 -4.94
N SER A 565 17.30 -27.41 -5.08
CA SER A 565 16.12 -26.99 -5.86
C SER A 565 14.94 -26.58 -4.97
N SER A 566 13.87 -26.05 -5.56
CA SER A 566 12.59 -25.84 -4.85
C SER A 566 11.71 -27.09 -4.79
N VAL A 567 12.18 -28.26 -5.25
CA VAL A 567 11.40 -29.51 -5.15
C VAL A 567 11.24 -29.87 -3.68
N HIS A 568 10.01 -30.07 -3.21
CA HIS A 568 9.75 -30.44 -1.82
C HIS A 568 10.16 -31.90 -1.53
N PRO A 569 10.71 -32.23 -0.33
CA PRO A 569 11.06 -33.60 0.04
C PRO A 569 9.95 -34.63 -0.13
N GLU A 570 8.69 -34.22 -0.01
CA GLU A 570 7.55 -35.11 -0.22
C GLU A 570 7.40 -35.61 -1.66
N ALA A 571 7.97 -34.88 -2.62
CA ALA A 571 7.90 -35.18 -4.05
C ALA A 571 9.21 -35.80 -4.60
N TYR A 572 10.19 -36.14 -3.75
CA TYR A 572 11.47 -36.72 -4.20
C TYR A 572 11.28 -38.04 -4.95
N GLY A 573 10.28 -38.84 -4.58
CA GLY A 573 9.95 -40.07 -5.31
C GLY A 573 9.56 -39.79 -6.76
N VAL A 574 8.75 -38.75 -7.00
CA VAL A 574 8.31 -38.35 -8.35
C VAL A 574 9.48 -37.79 -9.15
N ALA A 575 10.29 -36.90 -8.56
CA ALA A 575 11.49 -36.35 -9.21
C ALA A 575 12.46 -37.46 -9.65
N LYS A 576 12.70 -38.47 -8.80
CA LYS A 576 13.55 -39.62 -9.12
C LYS A 576 12.98 -40.48 -10.25
N LYS A 577 11.65 -40.65 -10.34
CA LYS A 577 11.00 -41.34 -11.47
C LYS A 577 11.19 -40.59 -12.80
N ILE A 578 11.05 -39.26 -12.78
CA ILE A 578 11.28 -38.41 -13.96
C ILE A 578 12.72 -38.57 -14.45
N VAL A 579 13.68 -38.49 -13.53
CA VAL A 579 15.10 -38.65 -13.86
C VAL A 579 15.41 -40.03 -14.43
N ALA A 580 14.84 -41.09 -13.83
CA ALA A 580 15.00 -42.46 -14.33
C ALA A 580 14.44 -42.63 -15.74
N ALA A 581 13.31 -41.99 -16.07
CA ALA A 581 12.72 -42.03 -17.41
C ALA A 581 13.59 -41.33 -18.46
N CYS A 582 14.40 -40.34 -18.07
CA CYS A 582 15.39 -39.70 -18.94
C CYS A 582 16.64 -40.57 -19.18
N GLY A 583 16.80 -41.68 -18.46
CA GLY A 583 17.92 -42.62 -18.63
C GLY A 583 19.29 -42.06 -18.22
N ARG A 584 19.33 -41.03 -17.36
CA ARG A 584 20.56 -40.34 -16.94
C ARG A 584 20.66 -40.20 -15.43
N ASP A 585 21.87 -40.00 -14.93
CA ASP A 585 22.11 -39.63 -13.53
C ASP A 585 21.52 -38.24 -13.23
N LEU A 586 20.98 -38.05 -12.02
CA LEU A 586 20.33 -36.81 -11.58
C LEU A 586 21.23 -35.59 -11.75
N ARG A 587 22.53 -35.70 -11.39
CA ARG A 587 23.46 -34.56 -11.51
C ARG A 587 23.79 -34.24 -12.97
N ALA A 588 23.74 -35.22 -13.85
CA ALA A 588 23.97 -35.05 -15.29
C ALA A 588 22.74 -34.50 -16.03
N LEU A 589 21.54 -34.71 -15.50
CA LEU A 589 20.29 -34.23 -16.08
C LEU A 589 19.94 -32.80 -15.64
N MET A 590 20.33 -32.39 -14.44
CA MET A 590 20.10 -31.04 -13.93
C MET A 590 20.79 -30.00 -14.85
N GLY A 591 20.00 -29.10 -15.44
CA GLY A 591 20.48 -28.13 -16.43
C GLY A 591 20.37 -28.54 -17.91
N ASP A 592 20.03 -29.81 -18.22
CA ASP A 592 19.82 -30.28 -19.60
C ASP A 592 18.38 -30.01 -20.08
N SER A 593 18.16 -28.76 -20.50
CA SER A 593 16.84 -28.26 -20.95
C SER A 593 16.23 -29.05 -22.10
N ALA A 594 17.04 -29.63 -22.99
CA ALA A 594 16.55 -30.32 -24.18
C ALA A 594 15.86 -31.64 -23.81
N VAL A 595 16.48 -32.43 -22.93
CA VAL A 595 15.93 -33.72 -22.49
C VAL A 595 14.69 -33.51 -21.61
N LEU A 596 14.75 -32.59 -20.65
CA LEU A 596 13.64 -32.35 -19.73
C LEU A 596 12.36 -31.83 -20.42
N LYS A 597 12.50 -31.03 -21.49
CA LYS A 597 11.36 -30.56 -22.30
C LYS A 597 10.71 -31.65 -23.15
N SER A 598 11.41 -32.75 -23.40
CA SER A 598 10.88 -33.87 -24.17
C SER A 598 10.00 -34.82 -23.34
N VAL A 599 10.04 -34.71 -22.02
CA VAL A 599 9.27 -35.54 -21.08
C VAL A 599 7.82 -35.05 -21.02
N ASP A 600 6.85 -35.96 -21.22
CA ASP A 600 5.42 -35.63 -20.99
C ASP A 600 5.11 -35.66 -19.48
N PRO A 601 4.77 -34.51 -18.85
CA PRO A 601 4.49 -34.45 -17.42
C PRO A 601 3.34 -35.37 -16.99
N ARG A 602 2.40 -35.71 -17.90
CA ARG A 602 1.25 -36.55 -17.56
C ARG A 602 1.62 -37.97 -17.13
N GLN A 603 2.80 -38.45 -17.50
CA GLN A 603 3.26 -39.80 -17.18
C GLN A 603 3.67 -39.97 -15.70
N PHE A 604 3.86 -38.87 -14.98
CA PHE A 604 4.37 -38.88 -13.60
C PHE A 604 3.34 -38.39 -12.58
N ILE A 605 2.09 -38.21 -13.00
CA ILE A 605 0.97 -37.89 -12.12
C ILE A 605 0.64 -39.12 -11.26
N ASP A 606 0.38 -38.90 -9.98
CA ASP A 606 -0.16 -39.91 -9.08
C ASP A 606 -1.34 -39.37 -8.26
N GLU A 607 -1.83 -40.16 -7.29
CA GLU A 607 -2.97 -39.77 -6.45
C GLU A 607 -2.69 -38.53 -5.58
N LYS A 608 -1.42 -38.28 -5.25
CA LYS A 608 -1.00 -37.17 -4.38
C LYS A 608 -0.52 -35.96 -5.17
N PHE A 609 0.17 -36.15 -6.28
CA PHE A 609 0.81 -35.10 -7.07
C PHE A 609 0.20 -35.01 -8.47
N GLY A 610 -0.46 -33.88 -8.71
CA GLY A 610 -1.10 -33.58 -9.98
C GLY A 610 -0.15 -32.99 -11.02
N LEU A 611 -0.75 -32.63 -12.16
CA LEU A 611 -0.04 -31.98 -13.28
C LEU A 611 0.69 -30.69 -12.90
N PRO A 612 0.15 -29.78 -12.06
CA PRO A 612 0.86 -28.58 -11.64
C PRO A 612 2.19 -28.90 -10.93
N THR A 613 2.17 -29.76 -9.92
CA THR A 613 3.38 -30.15 -9.18
C THR A 613 4.41 -30.82 -10.07
N VAL A 614 4.01 -31.75 -10.95
CA VAL A 614 4.95 -32.42 -11.86
C VAL A 614 5.62 -31.43 -12.81
N ARG A 615 4.87 -30.46 -13.35
CA ARG A 615 5.44 -29.41 -14.20
C ARG A 615 6.45 -28.55 -13.45
N ASP A 616 6.15 -28.18 -12.21
CA ASP A 616 7.07 -27.40 -11.38
C ASP A 616 8.34 -28.19 -11.07
N ILE A 617 8.24 -29.50 -10.81
CA ILE A 617 9.41 -30.37 -10.62
C ILE A 617 10.29 -30.39 -11.87
N ILE A 618 9.70 -30.54 -13.06
CA ILE A 618 10.47 -30.53 -14.32
C ILE A 618 11.16 -29.17 -14.53
N ALA A 619 10.46 -28.06 -14.26
CA ALA A 619 11.03 -26.72 -14.35
C ALA A 619 12.19 -26.51 -13.35
N GLU A 620 12.06 -27.02 -12.13
CA GLU A 620 13.14 -27.00 -11.13
C GLU A 620 14.31 -27.91 -11.50
N LEU A 621 14.08 -29.07 -12.13
CA LEU A 621 15.18 -29.89 -12.66
C LEU A 621 15.90 -29.18 -13.83
N GLU A 622 15.19 -28.37 -14.61
CA GLU A 622 15.78 -27.59 -15.70
C GLU A 622 16.68 -26.47 -15.16
N LYS A 623 16.22 -25.75 -14.13
CA LYS A 623 16.96 -24.65 -13.49
C LYS A 623 16.82 -24.70 -11.97
N PRO A 624 17.60 -25.56 -11.29
CA PRO A 624 17.48 -25.78 -9.86
C PRO A 624 17.68 -24.51 -9.05
N GLY A 625 16.70 -24.16 -8.21
CA GLY A 625 16.81 -23.03 -7.29
C GLY A 625 16.99 -21.70 -8.02
N ARG A 626 16.39 -21.56 -9.21
CA ARG A 626 16.44 -20.34 -10.02
C ARG A 626 16.06 -19.13 -9.18
N ASP A 627 16.97 -18.17 -9.07
CA ASP A 627 16.68 -16.88 -8.44
C ASP A 627 15.63 -16.11 -9.28
N PRO A 628 14.49 -15.69 -8.70
CA PRO A 628 13.47 -14.92 -9.41
C PRO A 628 13.89 -13.46 -9.65
N ARG A 629 14.97 -12.97 -9.03
CA ARG A 629 15.45 -11.59 -9.13
C ARG A 629 16.16 -11.33 -10.47
N PRO A 630 16.15 -10.07 -10.97
CA PRO A 630 16.82 -9.72 -12.21
C PRO A 630 18.35 -9.76 -12.09
N SER A 631 19.04 -9.72 -13.24
CA SER A 631 20.49 -9.56 -13.29
C SER A 631 20.91 -8.13 -12.92
N PHE A 632 21.99 -8.00 -12.16
CA PHE A 632 22.52 -6.71 -11.70
C PHE A 632 22.95 -5.78 -12.85
N LYS A 633 22.55 -4.49 -12.76
CA LYS A 633 22.90 -3.40 -13.69
C LYS A 633 23.13 -2.11 -12.91
N THR A 634 23.96 -1.21 -13.44
CA THR A 634 24.33 0.06 -12.80
C THR A 634 23.91 1.28 -13.63
N ALA A 635 23.38 2.32 -12.97
CA ALA A 635 23.12 3.63 -13.58
C ALA A 635 24.39 4.48 -13.69
N THR A 636 24.45 5.38 -14.67
CA THR A 636 25.51 6.39 -14.81
C THR A 636 24.91 7.81 -14.78
N PHE A 637 25.26 8.61 -13.77
CA PHE A 637 24.81 10.01 -13.69
C PHE A 637 25.55 10.92 -14.68
N ALA A 638 24.89 12.00 -15.12
CA ALA A 638 25.50 13.01 -15.98
C ALA A 638 26.47 13.92 -15.20
N GLU A 639 27.66 14.18 -15.77
CA GLU A 639 28.66 15.07 -15.17
C GLU A 639 28.18 16.53 -15.09
N GLY A 640 28.39 17.18 -13.94
CA GLY A 640 28.21 18.64 -13.78
C GLY A 640 26.84 19.13 -13.30
N VAL A 641 25.87 18.26 -13.05
CA VAL A 641 24.53 18.64 -12.54
C VAL A 641 24.42 18.23 -11.07
N ASN A 642 24.60 19.15 -10.11
CA ASN A 642 24.78 18.81 -8.68
C ASN A 642 23.66 19.33 -7.76
N GLU A 643 23.14 20.52 -8.02
CA GLU A 643 22.09 21.15 -7.22
C GLU A 643 20.83 21.40 -8.06
N ILE A 644 19.70 21.70 -7.39
CA ILE A 644 18.44 22.08 -8.07
C ILE A 644 18.66 23.29 -8.98
N SER A 645 19.55 24.21 -8.60
CA SER A 645 19.95 25.40 -9.35
C SER A 645 20.66 25.07 -10.68
N ASP A 646 21.29 23.90 -10.80
CA ASP A 646 21.96 23.46 -12.02
C ASP A 646 20.98 22.91 -13.06
N LEU A 647 19.77 22.54 -12.62
CA LEU A 647 18.76 21.97 -13.50
C LEU A 647 18.15 23.05 -14.39
N LYS A 648 18.12 22.75 -15.69
CA LYS A 648 17.41 23.55 -16.68
C LYS A 648 16.31 22.70 -17.31
N PRO A 649 15.10 23.25 -17.51
CA PRO A 649 14.09 22.60 -18.33
C PRO A 649 14.67 22.16 -19.68
N GLY A 650 14.35 20.93 -20.08
CA GLY A 650 14.86 20.27 -21.29
C GLY A 650 16.07 19.35 -21.08
N MET A 651 16.78 19.43 -19.95
CA MET A 651 17.90 18.52 -19.67
C MET A 651 17.44 17.06 -19.60
N VAL A 652 18.19 16.15 -20.22
CA VAL A 652 17.93 14.71 -20.15
C VAL A 652 18.99 14.06 -19.28
N LEU A 653 18.54 13.41 -18.21
CA LEU A 653 19.37 12.81 -17.17
C LEU A 653 19.00 11.34 -17.01
N GLU A 654 19.95 10.54 -16.55
CA GLU A 654 19.68 9.20 -16.04
C GLU A 654 19.48 9.29 -14.53
N GLY A 655 18.51 8.57 -14.01
CA GLY A 655 18.21 8.54 -12.58
C GLY A 655 17.62 7.20 -12.16
N THR A 656 17.59 6.99 -10.85
CA THR A 656 17.04 5.76 -10.27
C THR A 656 15.68 6.06 -9.67
N VAL A 657 14.68 5.25 -9.98
CA VAL A 657 13.36 5.35 -9.36
C VAL A 657 13.49 5.03 -7.87
N THR A 658 13.25 6.01 -7.01
CA THR A 658 13.33 5.84 -5.56
C THR A 658 12.05 5.25 -4.99
N ASN A 659 10.91 5.66 -5.56
CA ASN A 659 9.60 5.31 -5.05
C ASN A 659 8.55 5.44 -6.17
N VAL A 660 7.58 4.53 -6.21
CA VAL A 660 6.42 4.61 -7.11
C VAL A 660 5.18 4.93 -6.27
N ALA A 661 4.45 5.98 -6.66
CA ALA A 661 3.20 6.40 -6.04
C ALA A 661 2.03 6.20 -7.01
N ALA A 662 0.79 6.28 -6.52
CA ALA A 662 -0.39 6.15 -7.39
C ALA A 662 -0.46 7.22 -8.49
N PHE A 663 0.13 8.40 -8.26
CA PHE A 663 0.08 9.55 -9.18
C PHE A 663 1.35 9.73 -10.03
N GLY A 664 2.36 8.88 -9.88
CA GLY A 664 3.63 9.02 -10.60
C GLY A 664 4.78 8.26 -9.96
N ALA A 665 5.99 8.50 -10.43
CA ALA A 665 7.22 7.92 -9.89
C ALA A 665 8.18 9.03 -9.47
N PHE A 666 8.83 8.83 -8.33
CA PHE A 666 9.91 9.68 -7.83
C PHE A 666 11.23 9.12 -8.34
N VAL A 667 12.03 9.99 -8.95
CA VAL A 667 13.30 9.63 -9.57
C VAL A 667 14.39 10.50 -8.98
N ASP A 668 15.40 9.84 -8.41
CA ASP A 668 16.63 10.48 -8.00
C ASP A 668 17.52 10.67 -9.23
N ILE A 669 17.60 11.92 -9.68
CA ILE A 669 18.51 12.38 -10.75
C ILE A 669 19.81 12.97 -10.17
N GLY A 670 20.02 12.76 -8.87
CA GLY A 670 21.18 13.13 -8.11
C GLY A 670 21.03 14.41 -7.28
N VAL A 671 20.08 15.32 -7.52
CA VAL A 671 20.12 16.71 -6.96
C VAL A 671 19.61 16.88 -5.52
N HIS A 672 19.74 15.85 -4.68
CA HIS A 672 19.26 15.80 -3.28
C HIS A 672 17.74 16.00 -3.11
N GLN A 673 17.01 15.99 -4.22
CA GLN A 673 15.58 16.17 -4.27
C GLN A 673 15.05 15.30 -5.41
N ASP A 674 14.20 14.35 -5.06
CA ASP A 674 13.55 13.50 -6.05
C ASP A 674 12.70 14.36 -6.97
N GLY A 675 12.82 14.11 -8.27
CA GLY A 675 11.92 14.65 -9.26
C GLY A 675 10.71 13.75 -9.45
N LEU A 676 9.54 14.37 -9.63
CA LEU A 676 8.30 13.66 -9.86
C LEU A 676 8.04 13.50 -11.36
N VAL A 677 8.04 12.27 -11.84
CA VAL A 677 7.43 11.90 -13.12
C VAL A 677 5.96 11.61 -12.88
N HIS A 678 5.07 12.57 -13.21
CA HIS A 678 3.63 12.35 -13.08
C HIS A 678 3.16 11.17 -13.96
N VAL A 679 2.08 10.48 -13.59
CA VAL A 679 1.58 9.29 -14.32
C VAL A 679 1.37 9.55 -15.82
N SER A 680 0.92 10.75 -16.18
CA SER A 680 0.73 11.18 -17.57
C SER A 680 2.02 11.47 -18.33
N GLN A 681 3.17 11.44 -17.66
CA GLN A 681 4.51 11.70 -18.19
C GLN A 681 5.39 10.44 -18.17
N LEU A 682 4.89 9.30 -17.72
CA LEU A 682 5.64 8.03 -17.64
C LEU A 682 5.85 7.35 -19.01
N ALA A 683 4.89 7.47 -19.92
CA ALA A 683 4.95 6.83 -21.23
C ALA A 683 4.17 7.62 -22.28
N ASP A 684 4.45 7.36 -23.56
CA ASP A 684 3.74 7.97 -24.70
C ASP A 684 2.31 7.42 -24.88
N ARG A 685 1.91 6.43 -24.08
CA ARG A 685 0.56 5.85 -24.01
C ARG A 685 -0.15 6.23 -22.71
N PHE A 686 -1.46 6.02 -22.64
CA PHE A 686 -2.20 6.13 -21.38
C PHE A 686 -1.70 5.08 -20.38
N VAL A 687 -1.37 5.54 -19.17
CA VAL A 687 -0.91 4.72 -18.05
C VAL A 687 -1.93 4.88 -16.93
N LYS A 688 -2.53 3.76 -16.52
CA LYS A 688 -3.48 3.74 -15.41
C LYS A 688 -2.76 3.58 -14.06
N ASP A 689 -1.78 2.69 -14.01
CA ASP A 689 -0.96 2.42 -12.84
C ASP A 689 0.53 2.61 -13.18
N PRO A 690 1.24 3.51 -12.49
CA PRO A 690 2.69 3.68 -12.65
C PRO A 690 3.52 2.39 -12.54
N HIS A 691 3.08 1.42 -11.73
CA HIS A 691 3.80 0.14 -11.53
C HIS A 691 3.80 -0.76 -12.77
N GLU A 692 2.97 -0.47 -13.78
CA GLU A 692 3.02 -1.15 -15.08
C GLU A 692 4.21 -0.71 -15.94
N VAL A 693 4.82 0.44 -15.63
CA VAL A 693 5.85 1.08 -16.46
C VAL A 693 7.21 1.08 -15.76
N VAL A 694 7.21 1.34 -14.45
CA VAL A 694 8.44 1.46 -13.65
C VAL A 694 8.29 0.80 -12.29
N LYS A 695 9.41 0.38 -11.73
CA LYS A 695 9.55 -0.20 -10.39
C LYS A 695 10.54 0.58 -9.55
N ALA A 696 10.44 0.47 -8.23
CA ALA A 696 11.46 1.02 -7.35
C ALA A 696 12.81 0.33 -7.63
N GLY A 697 13.87 1.12 -7.80
CA GLY A 697 15.21 0.66 -8.20
C GLY A 697 15.47 0.65 -9.71
N ASP A 698 14.46 0.87 -10.56
CA ASP A 698 14.68 0.95 -12.01
C ASP A 698 15.56 2.15 -12.37
N VAL A 699 16.49 1.92 -13.29
CA VAL A 699 17.28 2.99 -13.91
C VAL A 699 16.54 3.51 -15.13
N VAL A 700 16.18 4.78 -15.12
CA VAL A 700 15.36 5.44 -16.13
C VAL A 700 16.02 6.69 -16.69
N LYS A 701 15.70 7.00 -17.95
CA LYS A 701 16.09 8.26 -18.59
C LYS A 701 14.93 9.25 -18.52
N VAL A 702 15.16 10.43 -17.97
CA VAL A 702 14.14 11.44 -17.69
C VAL A 702 14.55 12.80 -18.22
N ARG A 703 13.57 13.58 -18.68
CA ARG A 703 13.72 14.98 -19.10
C ARG A 703 13.17 15.90 -18.02
N VAL A 704 13.91 16.95 -17.68
CA VAL A 704 13.45 18.01 -16.77
C VAL A 704 12.38 18.85 -17.47
N VAL A 705 11.19 18.93 -16.88
CA VAL A 705 10.07 19.72 -17.41
C VAL A 705 10.01 21.08 -16.72
N GLU A 706 10.08 21.10 -15.39
CA GLU A 706 9.96 22.30 -14.58
C GLU A 706 10.80 22.16 -13.30
N VAL A 707 11.33 23.29 -12.82
CA VAL A 707 12.12 23.37 -11.59
C VAL A 707 11.59 24.53 -10.75
N ASP A 708 11.05 24.23 -9.58
CA ASP A 708 10.69 25.21 -8.56
C ASP A 708 11.67 25.09 -7.38
N ALA A 709 12.69 25.95 -7.40
CA ALA A 709 13.72 25.96 -6.37
C ALA A 709 13.21 26.43 -5.00
N LYS A 710 12.18 27.28 -4.94
CA LYS A 710 11.62 27.78 -3.67
C LYS A 710 10.90 26.65 -2.93
N ARG A 711 10.09 25.88 -3.67
CA ARG A 711 9.33 24.75 -3.13
C ARG A 711 10.09 23.43 -3.14
N LYS A 712 11.33 23.41 -3.66
CA LYS A 712 12.15 22.20 -3.88
C LYS A 712 11.39 21.13 -4.67
N ARG A 713 10.74 21.52 -5.76
CA ARG A 713 9.98 20.60 -6.64
C ARG A 713 10.62 20.54 -8.00
N ILE A 714 10.78 19.32 -8.52
CA ILE A 714 11.30 19.07 -9.86
C ILE A 714 10.27 18.21 -10.59
N ALA A 715 9.76 18.69 -11.72
CA ALA A 715 8.88 17.92 -12.58
C ALA A 715 9.69 17.26 -13.68
N LEU A 716 9.50 15.96 -13.87
CA LEU A 716 10.22 15.14 -14.84
C LEU A 716 9.27 14.49 -15.84
N SER A 717 9.79 14.09 -17.00
CA SER A 717 9.07 13.33 -18.01
C SER A 717 9.92 12.21 -18.60
N MET A 718 9.31 11.04 -18.78
CA MET A 718 9.90 9.90 -19.49
C MET A 718 9.40 9.80 -20.95
N LYS A 719 8.53 10.71 -21.37
CA LYS A 719 8.01 10.76 -22.74
C LYS A 719 9.07 11.13 -23.75
N ARG A 720 8.89 10.64 -24.98
CA ARG A 720 9.69 11.08 -26.12
C ARG A 720 9.42 12.56 -26.37
N ASP A 721 10.45 13.25 -26.86
CA ASP A 721 10.35 14.68 -27.12
C ASP A 721 9.78 14.87 -28.53
N ASP A 722 8.48 15.15 -28.61
CA ASP A 722 7.79 15.30 -29.90
C ASP A 722 7.91 16.73 -30.47
N GLY A 723 8.75 17.58 -29.86
CA GLY A 723 8.92 18.98 -30.27
C GLY A 723 7.64 19.83 -30.19
N SER A 724 6.60 19.33 -29.51
CA SER A 724 5.31 20.01 -29.40
C SER A 724 4.80 20.05 -27.96
N SER A 725 4.35 21.25 -27.57
CA SER A 725 3.57 21.62 -26.39
C SER A 725 4.28 21.82 -25.05
N ALA A 726 4.62 23.10 -24.79
CA ALA A 726 4.34 23.70 -23.49
C ALA A 726 2.83 23.56 -23.17
N PRO A 727 2.43 23.30 -21.91
CA PRO A 727 1.04 23.44 -21.51
C PRO A 727 0.62 24.92 -21.69
N PRO A 728 -0.63 25.23 -22.12
CA PRO A 728 -1.08 26.61 -22.13
C PRO A 728 -1.08 27.14 -20.68
N PRO A 729 -0.62 28.37 -20.43
CA PRO A 729 -0.71 28.97 -19.11
C PRO A 729 -2.18 29.06 -18.72
N ARG A 730 -2.55 28.54 -17.54
CA ARG A 730 -3.83 28.86 -16.92
C ARG A 730 -3.77 30.31 -16.46
N GLY A 731 -4.16 31.22 -17.35
CA GLY A 731 -4.28 32.63 -17.07
C GLY A 731 -5.47 32.90 -16.16
N ASP A 732 -5.19 33.57 -15.04
CA ASP A 732 -6.15 34.33 -14.25
C ASP A 732 -7.05 35.17 -15.15
N SER A 733 -8.35 35.10 -14.96
CA SER A 733 -9.31 36.01 -15.59
C SER A 733 -10.49 36.27 -14.67
N ARG A 734 -10.24 37.09 -13.64
CA ARG A 734 -11.26 37.90 -12.97
C ARG A 734 -10.72 39.30 -12.76
N ALA A 735 -11.01 40.19 -13.70
CA ALA A 735 -11.34 41.59 -13.42
C ALA A 735 -11.75 42.32 -14.72
N ASN A 736 -13.04 42.68 -14.76
CA ASN A 736 -13.52 44.04 -14.99
C ASN A 736 -13.16 44.74 -16.32
N GLN A 737 -14.15 44.88 -17.21
CA GLN A 737 -14.69 46.20 -17.58
C GLN A 737 -15.83 46.07 -18.60
N GLY A 738 -16.92 46.79 -18.31
CA GLY A 738 -17.95 47.09 -19.27
C GLY A 738 -17.55 48.22 -20.23
N SER A 739 -18.51 48.52 -21.11
CA SER A 739 -18.60 49.66 -22.03
C SER A 739 -18.32 49.32 -23.51
N ARG A 740 -19.42 49.18 -24.25
CA ARG A 740 -19.51 49.28 -25.72
C ARG A 740 -19.01 50.65 -26.20
N PRO A 741 -18.58 50.77 -27.47
CA PRO A 741 -19.50 51.32 -28.48
C PRO A 741 -19.59 50.54 -29.80
N GLN A 742 -20.67 50.82 -30.52
CA GLN A 742 -21.05 50.36 -31.86
C GLN A 742 -20.01 50.68 -32.95
N ASN A 743 -19.83 49.82 -33.96
CA ASN A 743 -20.41 50.09 -35.28
C ASN A 743 -20.40 48.90 -36.27
N GLU A 744 -21.51 48.79 -36.99
CA GLU A 744 -21.75 48.37 -38.38
C GLU A 744 -21.41 46.97 -38.98
N ARG A 745 -22.51 46.32 -39.37
CA ARG A 745 -22.80 45.22 -40.34
C ARG A 745 -22.04 45.40 -41.68
N ARG A 746 -21.66 44.42 -42.52
CA ARG A 746 -22.15 43.07 -42.97
C ARG A 746 -21.19 42.60 -44.13
N PRO A 747 -21.33 41.42 -44.79
CA PRO A 747 -21.37 40.03 -44.35
C PRO A 747 -20.33 39.09 -45.05
N ALA A 748 -20.36 37.82 -44.64
CA ALA A 748 -19.44 36.71 -44.90
C ALA A 748 -19.47 36.05 -46.31
N ALA A 749 -18.43 35.25 -46.60
CA ALA A 749 -18.39 34.24 -47.64
C ALA A 749 -18.09 32.84 -47.05
N GLN A 750 -18.97 31.88 -47.33
CA GLN A 750 -18.90 30.46 -46.97
C GLN A 750 -18.21 29.63 -48.07
N LYS A 751 -17.61 28.50 -47.66
CA LYS A 751 -17.11 27.41 -48.52
C LYS A 751 -18.28 26.58 -49.10
N PRO A 752 -18.14 25.98 -50.31
CA PRO A 752 -19.12 25.03 -50.82
C PRO A 752 -18.77 23.56 -50.54
N GLU A 753 -19.81 22.78 -50.26
CA GLU A 753 -19.84 21.33 -50.12
C GLU A 753 -19.96 20.60 -51.47
N SER A 754 -19.58 19.32 -51.43
CA SER A 754 -19.41 18.34 -52.51
C SER A 754 -20.70 17.92 -53.24
N GLN A 755 -20.66 17.90 -54.59
CA GLN A 755 -21.68 17.27 -55.44
C GLN A 755 -21.22 15.90 -55.98
N GLY A 756 -22.13 14.92 -55.96
CA GLY A 756 -21.89 13.52 -56.29
C GLY A 756 -21.97 13.16 -57.79
N ALA A 757 -21.60 11.91 -58.06
CA ALA A 757 -21.18 11.33 -59.35
C ALA A 757 -22.16 11.39 -60.54
N PHE A 758 -23.40 11.85 -60.36
CA PHE A 758 -24.33 12.05 -61.47
C PHE A 758 -24.15 13.41 -62.16
N GLY A 759 -23.66 14.43 -61.43
CA GLY A 759 -23.37 15.76 -61.98
C GLY A 759 -22.10 15.81 -62.85
N ALA A 760 -21.15 14.90 -62.61
CA ALA A 760 -19.90 14.82 -63.36
C ALA A 760 -20.12 14.28 -64.80
N ALA A 761 -21.03 13.33 -64.98
CA ALA A 761 -21.30 12.72 -66.29
C ALA A 761 -22.05 13.65 -67.26
N LEU A 762 -22.86 14.59 -66.75
CA LEU A 762 -23.58 15.57 -67.58
C LEU A 762 -22.68 16.74 -68.03
N ALA A 763 -21.66 17.08 -67.23
CA ALA A 763 -20.71 18.14 -67.53
C ALA A 763 -19.67 17.75 -68.61
N GLU A 764 -19.38 16.45 -68.75
CA GLU A 764 -18.43 15.95 -69.76
C GLU A 764 -19.05 15.85 -71.16
N ALA A 765 -20.37 15.64 -71.26
CA ALA A 765 -21.11 15.67 -72.52
C ALA A 765 -21.27 17.09 -73.10
N MET A 766 -21.24 18.13 -72.25
CA MET A 766 -21.38 19.54 -72.64
C MET A 766 -20.06 20.19 -73.09
N LYS A 767 -18.91 19.52 -72.92
CA LYS A 767 -17.58 20.01 -73.35
C LYS A 767 -17.14 19.53 -74.73
N ARG A 768 -17.99 18.79 -75.46
CA ARG A 768 -17.81 18.53 -76.89
C ARG A 768 -18.72 19.44 -77.71
N LYS A 769 -18.40 20.73 -77.72
CA LYS A 769 -18.58 21.66 -78.84
C LYS A 769 -17.67 22.86 -78.67
#